data_AF-A0A7J4MIU4-F1
#
_entry.id   AF-A0A7J4MIU4-F1
#
_cell.length_a   1.000
_cell.length_b   1.000
_cell.length_c   1.000
_cell.angle_alpha   90.00
_cell.angle_beta   90.00
_cell.angle_gamma   90.00
#
_symmetry.space_group_name_H-M   'P 1'
#
loop_
_entity.id
_entity.type
_entity.pdbx_description
1 polymer ?
#
loop_
_entity_poly.entity_id
_entity_poly.type
_entity_poly.pdbx_seq_one_letter_code
_entity_poly.pdbx_strand_id
1 'polypeptide(L)'
;MRPGIGWPIAIMLSLLSVVAFANGEALNEWVKEHAITIQSEEEGPLVGITEQEVWLVVLIDFPDQNENSNCDQQRASNLIDQGARDHLNQGFSPESTLDIDYHDRIVTTDYGMADYGHDIDGENDVGRKGVNPHTLAQEVVLEIKDEVPDWSKYDLNDDGWVDRFLILHCVKPQEDGGGSSSRIWSHFSSIEEVVELPNELKISHYTISSQHSSNNFGTIMHEMYHQLGAADLYAVHDDTVNQNWKGIGKWDIMASGNWNGNGAWPALPSSPSIELIGGERHQDMRLEWMPGTNCTGPVYTFEGHSEGGNSLKIPIGEQEYVWIEYRSDSGYDSNLPGNGLLVLQQDLRAGEVEDNLVNSHPERAWLKVIEADGEQNMVAGNNDGEESDVFGDGESFGSEGITIRNRDGVLVDWKAVVSVDNGTYSVEFSSPECGHITDIELPDYGSVLTPGDNIPITAECAGIGFDLVSSDGRELSVENGEIKFSSSGIVGVVGLITGTISCAQGTDFDVKHEFEILGNIPIESTFEANIPTVESSVIEIPVQFKGDGTQMWLVGLDGPLSRVAETQVNQELSDGSKIVLDINPSGLLVEGMVVRGEVILASDSGHNYHINIELVAGDEEESTIEEWTSPAKLIPIALGLCAIWVVLGIKSPSREVATDDKEVPTTPLYGDDPTFVDPFGETY
;
A
#
# COMPACT_ATOMS: atom_id res chain seq x y z
N MET A 1 -2.88 37.24 51.39
CA MET A 1 -3.08 35.83 51.81
C MET A 1 -2.78 35.70 53.32
N ARG A 2 -3.54 34.90 54.10
CA ARG A 2 -3.24 34.73 55.55
C ARG A 2 -1.89 34.00 55.71
N PRO A 3 -0.98 34.45 56.59
CA PRO A 3 0.35 33.83 56.75
C PRO A 3 0.30 32.34 57.06
N GLY A 4 -0.70 31.87 57.81
CA GLY A 4 -0.88 30.45 58.15
C GLY A 4 -1.28 29.54 56.99
N ILE A 5 -1.66 30.10 55.84
CA ILE A 5 -2.06 29.34 54.63
C ILE A 5 -1.05 29.60 53.49
N GLY A 6 -0.60 30.86 53.33
CA GLY A 6 0.33 31.21 52.26
C GLY A 6 1.72 30.59 52.42
N TRP A 7 2.25 30.48 53.64
CA TRP A 7 3.56 29.85 53.86
C TRP A 7 3.56 28.35 53.50
N PRO A 8 2.58 27.53 53.93
CA PRO A 8 2.48 26.15 53.48
C PRO A 8 2.42 25.99 51.95
N ILE A 9 1.62 26.81 51.27
CA ILE A 9 1.47 26.75 49.80
C ILE A 9 2.78 27.15 49.11
N ALA A 10 3.44 28.22 49.56
CA ALA A 10 4.73 28.64 49.01
C ALA A 10 5.81 27.55 49.20
N ILE A 11 5.88 26.93 50.38
CA ILE A 11 6.82 25.84 50.67
C ILE A 11 6.54 24.64 49.76
N MET A 12 5.27 24.27 49.59
CA MET A 12 4.87 23.16 48.72
C MET A 12 5.25 23.42 47.26
N LEU A 13 4.94 24.60 46.72
CA LEU A 13 5.30 24.99 45.35
C LEU A 13 6.82 25.06 45.15
N SER A 14 7.57 25.55 46.13
CA SER A 14 9.04 25.52 46.09
C SER A 14 9.59 24.11 46.13
N LEU A 15 9.00 23.21 46.93
CA LEU A 15 9.41 21.80 46.97
C LEU A 15 9.12 21.11 45.64
N LEU A 16 7.95 21.34 45.06
CA LEU A 16 7.58 20.82 43.74
C LEU A 16 8.49 21.36 42.64
N SER A 17 8.85 22.64 42.67
CA SER A 17 9.81 23.24 41.75
C SER A 17 11.19 22.56 41.83
N VAL A 18 11.69 22.31 43.05
CA VAL A 18 12.98 21.62 43.25
C VAL A 18 12.91 20.17 42.81
N VAL A 19 11.82 19.47 43.09
CA VAL A 19 11.62 18.06 42.68
C VAL A 19 11.50 17.97 41.17
N ALA A 20 10.73 18.85 40.52
CA ALA A 20 10.59 18.91 39.07
C ALA A 20 11.93 19.23 38.38
N PHE A 21 12.73 20.15 38.94
CA PHE A 21 14.06 20.46 38.42
C PHE A 21 15.05 19.29 38.58
N ALA A 22 14.98 18.57 39.71
CA ALA A 22 15.87 17.43 39.97
C ALA A 22 15.53 16.18 39.14
N ASN A 23 14.30 16.08 38.62
CA ASN A 23 13.82 14.95 37.82
C ASN A 23 13.37 15.41 36.43
N GLY A 24 14.12 16.35 35.82
CA GLY A 24 13.73 16.97 34.55
C GLY A 24 13.54 15.97 33.41
N GLU A 25 14.34 14.90 33.37
CA GLU A 25 14.26 13.86 32.33
C GLU A 25 12.94 13.07 32.41
N ALA A 26 12.58 12.57 33.61
CA ALA A 26 11.31 11.89 33.85
C ALA A 26 10.09 12.81 33.64
N LEU A 27 10.25 14.12 33.87
CA LEU A 27 9.19 15.10 33.61
C LEU A 27 8.97 15.35 32.11
N ASN A 28 10.06 15.42 31.34
CA ASN A 28 9.98 15.52 29.88
C ASN A 28 9.33 14.28 29.28
N GLU A 29 9.74 13.09 29.72
CA GLU A 29 9.18 11.80 29.28
C GLU A 29 7.68 11.72 29.61
N TRP A 30 7.28 12.06 30.84
CA TRP A 30 5.87 12.08 31.23
C TRP A 30 5.02 13.06 30.40
N VAL A 31 5.56 14.24 30.07
CA VAL A 31 4.86 15.20 29.19
C VAL A 31 4.82 14.72 27.75
N LYS A 32 5.87 14.06 27.24
CA LYS A 32 5.90 13.47 25.89
C LYS A 32 4.86 12.35 25.76
N GLU A 33 4.76 11.46 26.75
CA GLU A 33 3.78 10.37 26.80
C GLU A 33 2.32 10.83 26.90
N HIS A 34 2.08 12.07 27.36
CA HIS A 34 0.73 12.62 27.58
C HIS A 34 0.46 13.86 26.71
N ALA A 35 1.34 14.16 25.75
CA ALA A 35 1.11 15.21 24.76
C ALA A 35 0.08 14.71 23.74
N ILE A 36 -0.91 15.55 23.46
CA ILE A 36 -1.88 15.27 22.39
C ILE A 36 -1.15 15.52 21.08
N THR A 37 -0.73 14.47 20.39
CA THR A 37 -0.23 14.51 19.02
C THR A 37 -1.40 14.88 18.11
N ILE A 38 -1.29 16.00 17.40
CA ILE A 38 -2.20 16.31 16.29
C ILE A 38 -1.64 15.52 15.11
N GLN A 39 -2.38 14.49 14.67
CA GLN A 39 -2.05 13.75 13.45
C GLN A 39 -2.09 14.73 12.26
N SER A 40 -1.09 14.63 11.38
CA SER A 40 -1.10 15.24 10.05
C SER A 40 -2.36 14.80 9.30
N GLU A 41 -2.92 15.71 8.48
CA GLU A 41 -4.20 15.58 7.78
C GLU A 41 -4.41 14.16 7.21
N GLU A 42 -5.51 13.53 7.64
CA GLU A 42 -5.93 12.20 7.20
C GLU A 42 -6.22 12.23 5.70
N GLU A 43 -5.47 11.47 4.88
CA GLU A 43 -5.93 11.08 3.55
C GLU A 43 -7.30 10.40 3.73
N GLY A 44 -8.29 10.78 2.91
CA GLY A 44 -9.63 10.20 2.99
C GLY A 44 -9.57 8.68 2.81
N PRO A 45 -10.40 7.88 3.49
CA PRO A 45 -10.44 6.45 3.25
C PRO A 45 -10.91 6.15 1.81
N LEU A 46 -10.40 5.05 1.22
CA LEU A 46 -10.95 4.54 -0.03
C LEU A 46 -12.19 3.69 0.24
N VAL A 47 -13.18 3.83 -0.65
CA VAL A 47 -14.41 3.04 -0.62
C VAL A 47 -14.38 2.05 -1.76
N GLY A 48 -14.49 0.77 -1.40
CA GLY A 48 -14.60 -0.35 -2.34
C GLY A 48 -15.79 -0.25 -3.30
N ILE A 49 -15.94 -1.25 -4.16
CA ILE A 49 -17.05 -1.30 -5.12
C ILE A 49 -18.39 -1.38 -4.39
N THR A 50 -19.35 -0.59 -4.86
CA THR A 50 -20.73 -0.58 -4.36
C THR A 50 -21.72 -1.03 -5.44
N GLU A 51 -22.95 -1.39 -5.04
CA GLU A 51 -24.01 -1.73 -6.02
C GLU A 51 -24.44 -0.52 -6.86
N GLN A 52 -24.28 0.70 -6.32
CA GLN A 52 -24.73 1.94 -6.94
C GLN A 52 -23.56 2.92 -7.02
N GLU A 53 -22.81 2.81 -8.10
CA GLU A 53 -21.68 3.68 -8.39
C GLU A 53 -22.16 5.00 -9.01
N VAL A 54 -21.58 6.10 -8.55
CA VAL A 54 -21.79 7.43 -9.13
C VAL A 54 -20.44 8.09 -9.32
N TRP A 55 -20.09 8.46 -10.54
CA TRP A 55 -18.79 9.09 -10.84
C TRP A 55 -18.97 10.55 -11.26
N LEU A 56 -18.20 11.46 -10.66
CA LEU A 56 -18.08 12.83 -11.15
C LEU A 56 -16.94 12.93 -12.15
N VAL A 57 -17.24 13.38 -13.36
CA VAL A 57 -16.28 13.56 -14.45
C VAL A 57 -16.14 15.02 -14.82
N VAL A 58 -14.92 15.53 -14.76
CA VAL A 58 -14.57 16.90 -15.15
C VAL A 58 -13.63 16.87 -16.33
N LEU A 59 -14.00 17.59 -17.40
CA LEU A 59 -13.13 17.73 -18.56
C LEU A 59 -12.26 18.98 -18.39
N ILE A 60 -10.97 18.84 -18.70
CA ILE A 60 -10.02 19.95 -18.69
C ILE A 60 -9.42 20.18 -20.08
N ASP A 61 -9.02 21.42 -20.34
CA ASP A 61 -8.14 21.78 -21.45
C ASP A 61 -6.90 22.56 -20.98
N PHE A 62 -5.85 22.53 -21.80
CA PHE A 62 -4.58 23.18 -21.51
C PHE A 62 -4.34 24.37 -22.45
N PRO A 63 -3.94 25.55 -21.93
CA PRO A 63 -3.77 26.77 -22.72
C PRO A 63 -2.66 26.66 -23.77
N ASP A 64 -1.73 25.72 -23.63
CA ASP A 64 -0.62 25.48 -24.55
C ASP A 64 -0.89 24.35 -25.57
N GLN A 65 -2.04 23.68 -25.50
CA GLN A 65 -2.40 22.57 -26.38
C GLN A 65 -3.49 22.96 -27.39
N ASN A 66 -3.41 22.40 -28.59
CA ASN A 66 -4.49 22.48 -29.57
C ASN A 66 -5.22 21.15 -29.58
N GLU A 67 -6.42 21.14 -29.00
CA GLU A 67 -7.20 19.92 -28.86
C GLU A 67 -7.94 19.52 -30.15
N ASN A 68 -8.36 18.26 -30.21
CA ASN A 68 -9.16 17.76 -31.30
C ASN A 68 -10.52 18.48 -31.36
N SER A 69 -11.02 18.77 -32.56
CA SER A 69 -12.40 19.23 -32.72
C SER A 69 -13.35 18.17 -32.16
N ASN A 70 -14.26 18.56 -31.26
CA ASN A 70 -15.18 17.70 -30.50
C ASN A 70 -14.54 16.98 -29.30
N CYS A 71 -13.54 17.57 -28.65
CA CYS A 71 -13.24 17.26 -27.26
C CYS A 71 -14.34 17.87 -26.38
N ASP A 72 -15.34 17.09 -26.02
CA ASP A 72 -16.48 17.54 -25.22
C ASP A 72 -17.03 16.39 -24.37
N GLN A 73 -17.98 16.71 -23.48
CA GLN A 73 -18.63 15.75 -22.60
C GLN A 73 -19.34 14.65 -23.40
N GLN A 74 -19.85 14.95 -24.60
CA GLN A 74 -20.52 13.96 -25.44
C GLN A 74 -19.54 12.91 -25.96
N ARG A 75 -18.32 13.31 -26.31
CA ARG A 75 -17.24 12.39 -26.66
C ARG A 75 -16.85 11.52 -25.47
N ALA A 76 -16.68 12.10 -24.29
CA ALA A 76 -16.37 11.35 -23.07
C ALA A 76 -17.48 10.32 -22.77
N SER A 77 -18.75 10.74 -22.81
CA SER A 77 -19.93 9.86 -22.65
C SER A 77 -19.94 8.72 -23.67
N ASN A 78 -19.66 9.00 -24.95
CA ASN A 78 -19.57 7.95 -25.97
C ASN A 78 -18.41 6.97 -25.74
N LEU A 79 -17.36 7.38 -25.03
CA LEU A 79 -16.20 6.55 -24.73
C LEU A 79 -16.44 5.66 -23.50
N ILE A 80 -16.92 6.23 -22.40
CA ILE A 80 -16.93 5.54 -21.09
C ILE A 80 -18.31 5.05 -20.65
N ASP A 81 -19.41 5.74 -20.94
CA ASP A 81 -20.69 5.48 -20.24
C ASP A 81 -21.16 4.03 -20.35
N GLN A 82 -21.26 3.54 -21.58
CA GLN A 82 -21.76 2.19 -21.82
C GLN A 82 -20.69 1.14 -21.52
N GLY A 83 -19.43 1.41 -21.89
CA GLY A 83 -18.32 0.49 -21.67
C GLY A 83 -18.07 0.25 -20.19
N ALA A 84 -18.00 1.31 -19.38
CA ALA A 84 -17.78 1.21 -17.94
C ALA A 84 -18.93 0.45 -17.26
N ARG A 85 -20.19 0.78 -17.60
CA ARG A 85 -21.36 0.01 -17.12
C ARG A 85 -21.26 -1.47 -17.48
N ASP A 86 -21.01 -1.80 -18.75
CA ASP A 86 -20.94 -3.19 -19.19
C ASP A 86 -19.75 -3.93 -18.55
N HIS A 87 -18.63 -3.25 -18.31
CA HIS A 87 -17.44 -3.79 -17.67
C HIS A 87 -17.68 -4.08 -16.19
N LEU A 88 -18.23 -3.12 -15.44
CA LEU A 88 -18.61 -3.32 -14.03
C LEU A 88 -19.67 -4.42 -13.88
N ASN A 89 -20.65 -4.49 -14.77
CA ASN A 89 -21.71 -5.50 -14.70
C ASN A 89 -21.18 -6.90 -14.99
N GLN A 90 -20.24 -7.04 -15.94
CA GLN A 90 -19.63 -8.32 -16.26
C GLN A 90 -18.56 -8.74 -15.26
N GLY A 91 -17.85 -7.79 -14.62
CA GLY A 91 -16.78 -8.06 -13.65
C GLY A 91 -17.28 -8.28 -12.22
N PHE A 92 -18.27 -7.50 -11.77
CA PHE A 92 -18.73 -7.52 -10.38
C PHE A 92 -20.10 -8.17 -10.21
N SER A 93 -21.13 -7.52 -10.74
CA SER A 93 -22.51 -7.93 -10.53
C SER A 93 -23.40 -7.43 -11.66
N PRO A 94 -24.22 -8.29 -12.28
CA PRO A 94 -25.21 -7.85 -13.28
C PRO A 94 -26.22 -6.82 -12.76
N GLU A 95 -26.38 -6.73 -11.43
CA GLU A 95 -27.30 -5.81 -10.76
C GLU A 95 -26.64 -4.47 -10.40
N SER A 96 -25.32 -4.32 -10.57
CA SER A 96 -24.67 -3.04 -10.31
C SER A 96 -25.13 -1.98 -11.32
N THR A 97 -25.18 -0.73 -10.85
CA THR A 97 -25.52 0.42 -11.67
C THR A 97 -24.41 1.45 -11.58
N LEU A 98 -24.12 2.11 -12.70
CA LEU A 98 -23.19 3.22 -12.75
C LEU A 98 -23.86 4.43 -13.42
N ASP A 99 -23.94 5.52 -12.66
CA ASP A 99 -24.31 6.85 -13.13
C ASP A 99 -23.07 7.73 -13.27
N ILE A 100 -22.93 8.41 -14.40
CA ILE A 100 -21.76 9.26 -14.67
C ILE A 100 -22.26 10.67 -14.89
N ASP A 101 -21.88 11.57 -13.99
CA ASP A 101 -22.17 12.99 -14.10
C ASP A 101 -20.99 13.71 -14.74
N TYR A 102 -21.29 14.46 -15.80
CA TYR A 102 -20.31 15.34 -16.42
C TYR A 102 -20.50 16.77 -15.95
N HIS A 103 -19.42 17.42 -15.56
CA HIS A 103 -19.44 18.85 -15.28
C HIS A 103 -19.83 19.64 -16.55
N ASP A 104 -20.68 20.67 -16.39
CA ASP A 104 -21.36 21.37 -17.49
C ASP A 104 -20.40 22.07 -18.47
N ARG A 105 -19.24 22.52 -17.98
CA ARG A 105 -18.20 23.17 -18.79
C ARG A 105 -16.87 22.45 -18.67
N ILE A 106 -16.06 22.62 -19.72
CA ILE A 106 -14.64 22.28 -19.71
C ILE A 106 -13.91 23.35 -18.89
N VAL A 107 -13.00 22.91 -18.02
CA VAL A 107 -12.18 23.76 -17.15
C VAL A 107 -10.84 24.00 -17.82
N THR A 108 -10.48 25.27 -18.01
CA THR A 108 -9.17 25.62 -18.58
C THR A 108 -8.16 25.77 -17.46
N THR A 109 -7.12 24.96 -17.51
CA THR A 109 -6.02 24.98 -16.52
C THR A 109 -5.23 26.29 -16.54
N ASP A 110 -4.67 26.67 -15.39
CA ASP A 110 -3.88 27.90 -15.24
C ASP A 110 -2.52 27.83 -15.96
N TYR A 111 -1.93 26.63 -16.01
CA TYR A 111 -0.64 26.37 -16.66
C TYR A 111 -0.77 25.41 -17.84
N GLY A 112 0.28 25.34 -18.67
CA GLY A 112 0.30 24.41 -19.79
C GLY A 112 0.50 22.96 -19.34
N MET A 113 0.12 21.98 -20.17
CA MET A 113 0.33 20.55 -19.87
C MET A 113 1.79 20.23 -19.58
N ALA A 114 2.70 20.91 -20.28
CA ALA A 114 4.15 20.73 -20.11
C ALA A 114 4.69 21.32 -18.80
N ASP A 115 3.92 22.15 -18.09
CA ASP A 115 4.28 22.61 -16.76
C ASP A 115 3.90 21.56 -15.70
N TYR A 116 2.72 20.94 -15.81
CA TYR A 116 2.27 19.90 -14.89
C TYR A 116 2.97 18.55 -15.11
N GLY A 117 3.03 18.06 -16.35
CA GLY A 117 3.54 16.70 -16.65
C GLY A 117 5.01 16.66 -17.03
N HIS A 118 5.88 17.43 -16.37
CA HIS A 118 7.31 17.48 -16.69
C HIS A 118 8.10 16.41 -15.93
N ASP A 119 8.85 15.57 -16.64
CA ASP A 119 9.66 14.53 -16.01
C ASP A 119 11.05 15.07 -15.60
N ILE A 120 11.57 14.59 -14.48
CA ILE A 120 12.92 14.89 -14.00
C ILE A 120 13.61 13.57 -13.65
N ASP A 121 14.82 13.35 -14.18
CA ASP A 121 15.71 12.22 -13.87
C ASP A 121 15.10 10.79 -13.94
N GLY A 122 14.00 10.63 -14.69
CA GLY A 122 13.32 9.34 -14.88
C GLY A 122 12.00 9.21 -14.12
N GLU A 123 11.72 10.15 -13.21
CA GLU A 123 10.42 10.28 -12.55
C GLU A 123 9.46 11.05 -13.44
N ASN A 124 8.30 10.45 -13.71
CA ASN A 124 7.25 11.09 -14.50
C ASN A 124 6.54 12.18 -13.69
N ASP A 125 6.06 13.22 -14.36
CA ASP A 125 5.10 14.18 -13.80
C ASP A 125 5.52 14.93 -12.53
N VAL A 126 6.84 15.02 -12.25
CA VAL A 126 7.41 15.88 -11.18
C VAL A 126 6.97 17.34 -11.34
N GLY A 127 6.74 17.75 -12.59
CA GLY A 127 6.27 19.08 -12.93
C GLY A 127 7.36 20.12 -12.87
N ARG A 128 6.99 21.38 -13.14
CA ARG A 128 7.92 22.52 -13.11
C ARG A 128 7.18 23.80 -12.76
N LYS A 129 7.91 24.77 -12.24
CA LYS A 129 7.36 26.04 -11.69
C LYS A 129 6.51 25.83 -10.43
N GLY A 130 6.70 24.70 -9.72
CA GLY A 130 5.96 24.39 -8.50
C GLY A 130 4.54 23.93 -8.74
N VAL A 131 4.23 23.39 -9.92
CA VAL A 131 2.96 22.74 -10.24
C VAL A 131 3.22 21.34 -10.79
N ASN A 132 2.31 20.42 -10.46
CA ASN A 132 2.31 19.00 -10.80
C ASN A 132 0.82 18.54 -10.94
N PRO A 133 0.53 17.28 -11.30
CA PRO A 133 -0.84 16.79 -11.39
C PRO A 133 -1.66 16.89 -10.10
N HIS A 134 -1.04 16.75 -8.92
CA HIS A 134 -1.71 16.87 -7.62
C HIS A 134 -2.27 18.29 -7.41
N THR A 135 -1.45 19.31 -7.70
CA THR A 135 -1.87 20.72 -7.67
C THR A 135 -2.91 21.02 -8.75
N LEU A 136 -2.83 20.41 -9.93
CA LEU A 136 -3.84 20.54 -11.00
C LEU A 136 -5.20 20.05 -10.51
N ALA A 137 -5.25 18.88 -9.86
CA ALA A 137 -6.50 18.35 -9.32
C ALA A 137 -7.09 19.29 -8.25
N GLN A 138 -6.23 19.83 -7.38
CA GLN A 138 -6.63 20.84 -6.39
C GLN A 138 -7.23 22.09 -7.05
N GLU A 139 -6.57 22.64 -8.08
CA GLU A 139 -7.02 23.81 -8.85
C GLU A 139 -8.39 23.57 -9.49
N VAL A 140 -8.57 22.41 -10.13
CA VAL A 140 -9.82 22.02 -10.78
C VAL A 140 -10.97 21.94 -9.78
N VAL A 141 -10.77 21.24 -8.65
CA VAL A 141 -11.80 21.12 -7.62
C VAL A 141 -12.15 22.49 -7.03
N LEU A 142 -11.14 23.31 -6.70
CA LEU A 142 -11.36 24.65 -6.16
C LEU A 142 -12.13 25.56 -7.11
N GLU A 143 -11.95 25.39 -8.42
CA GLU A 143 -12.66 26.16 -9.44
C GLU A 143 -14.14 25.74 -9.55
N ILE A 144 -14.45 24.45 -9.46
CA ILE A 144 -15.82 23.93 -9.68
C ILE A 144 -16.64 23.72 -8.40
N LYS A 145 -16.04 23.81 -7.20
CA LYS A 145 -16.72 23.42 -5.95
C LYS A 145 -18.05 24.11 -5.68
N ASP A 146 -18.19 25.35 -6.14
CA ASP A 146 -19.42 26.15 -6.00
C ASP A 146 -20.37 26.00 -7.22
N GLU A 147 -19.92 25.34 -8.29
CA GLU A 147 -20.68 25.04 -9.51
C GLU A 147 -21.40 23.69 -9.43
N VAL A 148 -20.80 22.72 -8.71
CA VAL A 148 -21.42 21.41 -8.43
C VAL A 148 -22.59 21.58 -7.45
N PRO A 149 -23.83 21.24 -7.83
CA PRO A 149 -25.02 21.52 -7.01
C PRO A 149 -25.09 20.73 -5.71
N ASP A 150 -24.57 19.49 -5.73
CA ASP A 150 -24.67 18.56 -4.61
C ASP A 150 -23.51 17.55 -4.63
N TRP A 151 -22.51 17.77 -3.77
CA TRP A 151 -21.36 16.90 -3.64
C TRP A 151 -21.66 15.60 -2.89
N SER A 152 -22.73 15.54 -2.07
CA SER A 152 -23.04 14.33 -1.30
C SER A 152 -23.52 13.17 -2.18
N LYS A 153 -23.72 13.41 -3.48
CA LYS A 153 -24.01 12.34 -4.45
C LYS A 153 -22.79 11.43 -4.69
N TYR A 154 -21.59 11.94 -4.41
CA TYR A 154 -20.32 11.26 -4.66
C TYR A 154 -19.66 10.73 -3.38
N ASP A 155 -20.33 10.86 -2.24
CA ASP A 155 -20.02 10.21 -0.97
C ASP A 155 -20.94 8.97 -0.88
N LEU A 156 -20.43 7.81 -1.29
CA LEU A 156 -21.20 6.58 -1.48
C LEU A 156 -21.44 5.84 -0.17
N ASN A 157 -20.70 6.15 0.90
CA ASN A 157 -20.80 5.49 2.20
C ASN A 157 -21.22 6.45 3.35
N ASP A 158 -21.51 7.72 3.05
CA ASP A 158 -21.87 8.79 3.99
C ASP A 158 -20.79 9.09 5.06
N ASP A 159 -19.50 8.98 4.71
CA ASP A 159 -18.38 9.22 5.65
C ASP A 159 -17.81 10.64 5.61
N GLY A 160 -18.30 11.49 4.71
CA GLY A 160 -17.88 12.87 4.55
C GLY A 160 -16.82 13.08 3.45
N TRP A 161 -16.42 12.02 2.73
CA TRP A 161 -15.45 12.09 1.65
C TRP A 161 -16.08 11.81 0.29
N VAL A 162 -15.55 12.46 -0.75
CA VAL A 162 -15.91 12.17 -2.15
C VAL A 162 -15.10 10.98 -2.64
N ASP A 163 -15.80 9.94 -3.09
CA ASP A 163 -15.24 8.63 -3.41
C ASP A 163 -14.82 8.46 -4.88
N ARG A 164 -15.47 9.18 -5.80
CA ARG A 164 -15.37 8.95 -7.26
C ARG A 164 -15.17 10.25 -8.04
N PHE A 165 -13.92 10.58 -8.35
CA PHE A 165 -13.59 11.81 -9.07
C PHE A 165 -12.61 11.58 -10.22
N LEU A 166 -13.07 11.81 -11.45
CA LEU A 166 -12.32 11.58 -12.68
C LEU A 166 -12.10 12.89 -13.45
N ILE A 167 -10.85 13.19 -13.73
CA ILE A 167 -10.42 14.28 -14.60
C ILE A 167 -10.05 13.71 -15.98
N LEU A 168 -10.67 14.25 -17.04
CA LEU A 168 -10.38 13.86 -18.42
C LEU A 168 -9.80 15.01 -19.22
N HIS A 169 -8.67 14.78 -19.89
CA HIS A 169 -8.13 15.70 -20.89
C HIS A 169 -8.16 15.11 -22.32
N CYS A 170 -7.96 15.93 -23.34
CA CYS A 170 -7.97 15.49 -24.75
C CYS A 170 -6.61 15.45 -25.43
N VAL A 171 -5.55 15.66 -24.66
CA VAL A 171 -4.18 15.55 -25.15
C VAL A 171 -3.72 14.11 -25.13
N LYS A 172 -2.90 13.71 -26.11
CA LYS A 172 -2.29 12.38 -26.13
C LYS A 172 -1.47 12.19 -24.83
N PRO A 173 -1.73 11.15 -24.04
CA PRO A 173 -1.04 10.98 -22.76
C PRO A 173 0.36 10.38 -22.98
N GLN A 174 1.17 10.31 -21.92
CA GLN A 174 2.57 9.88 -22.02
C GLN A 174 2.70 8.38 -22.37
N GLU A 175 1.84 7.54 -21.80
CA GLU A 175 1.85 6.07 -21.93
C GLU A 175 1.58 5.55 -23.36
N ASP A 176 0.88 6.31 -24.20
CA ASP A 176 0.57 5.94 -25.60
C ASP A 176 1.80 6.02 -26.56
N GLY A 177 3.01 6.16 -26.01
CA GLY A 177 4.28 6.21 -26.73
C GLY A 177 4.53 7.52 -27.49
N GLY A 178 5.80 7.95 -27.51
CA GLY A 178 6.22 9.17 -28.22
C GLY A 178 5.80 10.48 -27.54
N GLY A 179 5.57 10.46 -26.23
CA GLY A 179 5.42 11.64 -25.39
C GLY A 179 6.78 12.25 -25.05
N SER A 180 6.92 13.55 -25.30
CA SER A 180 7.94 14.38 -24.65
C SER A 180 7.77 14.25 -23.13
N SER A 181 8.84 14.39 -22.35
CA SER A 181 8.87 14.42 -20.88
C SER A 181 8.16 15.63 -20.28
N SER A 182 6.99 15.92 -20.81
CA SER A 182 6.23 17.16 -20.69
C SER A 182 4.74 16.90 -20.95
N ARG A 183 4.27 15.68 -20.72
CA ARG A 183 2.89 15.23 -20.88
C ARG A 183 2.56 14.40 -19.66
N ILE A 184 1.36 14.58 -19.15
CA ILE A 184 0.82 13.80 -18.05
C ILE A 184 0.69 12.32 -18.45
N TRP A 185 1.18 11.44 -17.58
CA TRP A 185 0.92 10.01 -17.56
C TRP A 185 -0.40 9.78 -16.79
N SER A 186 -1.32 8.96 -17.33
CA SER A 186 -2.59 8.69 -16.63
C SER A 186 -2.36 8.02 -15.27
N HIS A 187 -2.96 8.50 -14.18
CA HIS A 187 -2.75 7.93 -12.85
C HIS A 187 -3.93 8.21 -11.90
N PHE A 188 -4.01 7.42 -10.83
CA PHE A 188 -4.72 7.70 -9.59
C PHE A 188 -3.74 8.27 -8.53
N SER A 189 -4.15 9.31 -7.80
CA SER A 189 -3.37 9.83 -6.67
C SER A 189 -4.18 10.71 -5.72
N SER A 190 -3.51 11.23 -4.69
CA SER A 190 -4.07 12.20 -3.74
C SER A 190 -3.90 13.64 -4.22
N ILE A 191 -4.84 14.51 -3.88
CA ILE A 191 -4.75 15.96 -4.09
C ILE A 191 -3.70 16.51 -3.13
N GLU A 192 -2.92 17.51 -3.59
CA GLU A 192 -1.81 18.11 -2.82
C GLU A 192 -2.21 18.52 -1.39
N GLU A 193 -3.36 19.18 -1.25
CA GLU A 193 -3.98 19.47 0.03
C GLU A 193 -5.47 19.14 -0.03
N VAL A 194 -6.02 18.55 1.03
CA VAL A 194 -7.44 18.20 1.12
C VAL A 194 -8.32 19.43 0.87
N VAL A 195 -9.25 19.31 -0.08
CA VAL A 195 -10.15 20.41 -0.41
C VAL A 195 -11.45 20.28 0.38
N GLU A 196 -11.73 21.27 1.23
CA GLU A 196 -13.02 21.41 1.93
C GLU A 196 -14.10 21.89 0.94
N LEU A 197 -15.16 21.10 0.84
CA LEU A 197 -16.31 21.28 -0.05
C LEU A 197 -17.53 21.82 0.72
N PRO A 198 -18.57 22.29 0.02
CA PRO A 198 -19.84 22.62 0.66
C PRO A 198 -20.39 21.46 1.50
N ASN A 199 -21.11 21.78 2.58
CA ASN A 199 -21.74 20.83 3.50
C ASN A 199 -20.80 19.95 4.34
N GLU A 200 -19.60 20.45 4.68
CA GLU A 200 -18.62 19.73 5.52
C GLU A 200 -18.06 18.46 4.85
N LEU A 201 -18.21 18.35 3.53
CA LEU A 201 -17.61 17.29 2.72
C LEU A 201 -16.17 17.63 2.35
N LYS A 202 -15.40 16.61 2.01
CA LYS A 202 -13.99 16.73 1.63
C LYS A 202 -13.67 15.87 0.42
N ILE A 203 -12.58 16.22 -0.26
CA ILE A 203 -12.01 15.39 -1.32
C ILE A 203 -10.50 15.36 -1.19
N SER A 204 -9.93 14.17 -1.22
CA SER A 204 -8.49 13.92 -1.15
C SER A 204 -7.94 13.19 -2.35
N HIS A 205 -8.78 12.63 -3.24
CA HIS A 205 -8.31 11.74 -4.30
C HIS A 205 -8.84 12.14 -5.67
N TYR A 206 -8.09 11.77 -6.70
CA TYR A 206 -8.50 11.93 -8.08
C TYR A 206 -7.88 10.85 -8.97
N THR A 207 -8.53 10.63 -10.12
CA THR A 207 -7.93 9.97 -11.27
C THR A 207 -7.83 10.98 -12.39
N ILE A 208 -6.70 11.00 -13.10
CA ILE A 208 -6.54 11.77 -14.34
C ILE A 208 -6.22 10.84 -15.50
N SER A 209 -6.92 11.02 -16.62
CA SER A 209 -6.60 10.28 -17.84
C SER A 209 -7.02 11.03 -19.11
N SER A 210 -6.71 10.43 -20.26
CA SER A 210 -6.97 11.00 -21.57
C SER A 210 -8.15 10.34 -22.27
N GLN A 211 -8.98 11.15 -22.92
CA GLN A 211 -9.98 10.70 -23.90
C GLN A 211 -9.54 10.95 -25.36
N HIS A 212 -8.23 11.17 -25.57
CA HIS A 212 -7.66 11.49 -26.89
C HIS A 212 -7.95 10.42 -27.94
N SER A 213 -7.99 9.15 -27.51
CA SER A 213 -8.26 7.98 -28.34
C SER A 213 -9.30 7.09 -27.67
N SER A 214 -10.05 6.32 -28.46
CA SER A 214 -10.91 5.26 -27.91
C SER A 214 -10.13 4.14 -27.22
N ASN A 215 -8.83 4.06 -27.51
CA ASN A 215 -7.91 3.10 -26.90
C ASN A 215 -7.59 3.43 -25.44
N ASN A 216 -7.93 4.63 -24.95
CA ASN A 216 -7.69 5.01 -23.57
C ASN A 216 -8.76 4.47 -22.60
N PHE A 217 -9.81 3.78 -23.09
CA PHE A 217 -10.87 3.22 -22.24
C PHE A 217 -10.31 2.27 -21.16
N GLY A 218 -9.42 1.36 -21.54
CA GLY A 218 -8.80 0.41 -20.61
C GLY A 218 -7.95 1.10 -19.54
N THR A 219 -7.19 2.12 -19.91
CA THR A 219 -6.43 2.96 -18.97
C THR A 219 -7.36 3.71 -18.01
N ILE A 220 -8.42 4.36 -18.53
CA ILE A 220 -9.41 5.04 -17.69
C ILE A 220 -10.01 4.06 -16.68
N MET A 221 -10.41 2.86 -17.11
CA MET A 221 -10.97 1.85 -16.21
C MET A 221 -9.95 1.36 -15.18
N HIS A 222 -8.71 1.11 -15.58
CA HIS A 222 -7.62 0.73 -14.67
C HIS A 222 -7.41 1.77 -13.57
N GLU A 223 -7.27 3.04 -13.94
CA GLU A 223 -7.08 4.10 -12.94
C GLU A 223 -8.31 4.31 -12.05
N MET A 224 -9.52 4.13 -12.58
CA MET A 224 -10.74 4.18 -11.77
C MET A 224 -10.83 3.02 -10.77
N TYR A 225 -10.24 1.87 -11.06
CA TYR A 225 -10.21 0.73 -10.13
C TYR A 225 -9.31 0.99 -8.91
N HIS A 226 -8.27 1.81 -9.04
CA HIS A 226 -7.51 2.26 -7.88
C HIS A 226 -8.36 3.07 -6.89
N GLN A 227 -9.34 3.86 -7.36
CA GLN A 227 -10.31 4.53 -6.47
C GLN A 227 -11.20 3.54 -5.70
N LEU A 228 -11.30 2.29 -6.17
CA LEU A 228 -11.99 1.20 -5.48
C LEU A 228 -11.08 0.47 -4.48
N GLY A 229 -9.80 0.84 -4.37
CA GLY A 229 -8.80 0.15 -3.55
C GLY A 229 -8.11 -1.02 -4.25
N ALA A 230 -8.14 -1.07 -5.59
CA ALA A 230 -7.40 -2.09 -6.32
C ALA A 230 -5.89 -1.79 -6.29
N ALA A 231 -5.07 -2.85 -6.17
CA ALA A 231 -3.62 -2.77 -6.30
C ALA A 231 -3.17 -3.18 -7.70
N ASP A 232 -2.03 -2.67 -8.14
CA ASP A 232 -1.33 -3.04 -9.36
C ASP A 232 -0.75 -4.44 -9.28
N LEU A 233 -1.01 -5.21 -10.33
CA LEU A 233 -0.67 -6.63 -10.41
C LEU A 233 0.33 -6.92 -11.52
N TYR A 234 0.87 -5.90 -12.18
CA TYR A 234 2.09 -6.01 -12.97
C TYR A 234 3.32 -6.04 -12.06
N ALA A 235 4.48 -6.40 -12.61
CA ALA A 235 5.73 -6.34 -11.87
C ALA A 235 6.09 -4.88 -11.58
N VAL A 236 6.01 -4.48 -10.32
CA VAL A 236 6.39 -3.11 -9.93
C VAL A 236 7.89 -2.94 -10.10
N HIS A 237 8.30 -1.82 -10.69
CA HIS A 237 9.70 -1.46 -10.82
C HIS A 237 10.19 -0.88 -9.50
N ASP A 238 10.88 -1.69 -8.69
CA ASP A 238 11.52 -1.31 -7.44
C ASP A 238 13.04 -1.43 -7.62
N ASP A 239 13.81 -0.48 -7.08
CA ASP A 239 15.28 -0.48 -7.08
C ASP A 239 15.89 -1.73 -6.40
N THR A 240 15.12 -2.40 -5.54
CA THR A 240 15.47 -3.64 -4.87
C THR A 240 15.12 -4.90 -5.67
N VAL A 241 14.44 -4.77 -6.81
CA VAL A 241 14.00 -5.88 -7.65
C VAL A 241 14.72 -5.87 -9.01
N ASN A 242 15.61 -6.85 -9.21
CA ASN A 242 16.33 -7.03 -10.48
C ASN A 242 15.64 -8.01 -11.46
N GLN A 243 14.45 -8.55 -11.13
CA GLN A 243 13.76 -9.54 -11.94
C GLN A 243 12.69 -8.90 -12.84
N ASN A 244 12.77 -9.21 -14.14
CA ASN A 244 11.76 -8.81 -15.11
C ASN A 244 10.72 -9.93 -15.23
N TRP A 245 9.60 -9.80 -14.52
CA TRP A 245 8.46 -10.72 -14.60
C TRP A 245 7.20 -9.96 -15.04
N LYS A 246 6.10 -10.65 -15.37
CA LYS A 246 4.89 -10.03 -15.95
C LYS A 246 3.71 -9.89 -14.98
N GLY A 247 3.89 -10.23 -13.70
CA GLY A 247 2.77 -10.31 -12.79
C GLY A 247 1.73 -11.32 -13.30
N ILE A 248 0.46 -10.93 -13.31
CA ILE A 248 -0.62 -11.73 -13.91
C ILE A 248 -0.95 -11.35 -15.37
N GLY A 249 -0.11 -10.53 -16.01
CA GLY A 249 -0.16 -10.32 -17.46
C GLY A 249 -1.49 -9.79 -17.97
N LYS A 250 -2.01 -10.36 -19.05
CA LYS A 250 -3.22 -9.92 -19.75
C LYS A 250 -4.51 -10.44 -19.13
N TRP A 251 -4.41 -11.20 -18.04
CA TRP A 251 -5.55 -11.87 -17.42
C TRP A 251 -6.38 -10.95 -16.52
N ASP A 252 -5.84 -9.81 -16.10
CA ASP A 252 -6.49 -8.85 -15.18
C ASP A 252 -6.28 -7.41 -15.64
N ILE A 253 -7.28 -6.56 -15.40
CA ILE A 253 -7.23 -5.13 -15.69
C ILE A 253 -6.14 -4.40 -14.90
N MET A 254 -5.84 -4.84 -13.68
CA MET A 254 -4.80 -4.23 -12.83
C MET A 254 -3.38 -4.65 -13.21
N ALA A 255 -3.23 -5.44 -14.28
CA ALA A 255 -1.95 -5.73 -14.90
C ALA A 255 -1.97 -5.22 -16.36
N SER A 256 -1.24 -5.87 -17.26
CA SER A 256 -1.25 -5.49 -18.69
C SER A 256 -2.58 -5.74 -19.41
N GLY A 257 -3.56 -6.37 -18.76
CA GLY A 257 -4.87 -6.64 -19.32
C GLY A 257 -5.68 -5.37 -19.60
N ASN A 258 -5.35 -4.21 -19.01
CA ASN A 258 -5.90 -2.92 -19.41
C ASN A 258 -5.62 -2.58 -20.89
N TRP A 259 -4.55 -3.11 -21.49
CA TRP A 259 -4.18 -2.88 -22.89
C TRP A 259 -4.79 -3.88 -23.88
N ASN A 260 -5.59 -4.84 -23.41
CA ASN A 260 -6.24 -5.82 -24.29
C ASN A 260 -7.11 -5.14 -25.37
N GLY A 261 -7.06 -5.67 -26.59
CA GLY A 261 -7.71 -5.06 -27.74
C GLY A 261 -7.18 -3.65 -28.09
N ASN A 262 -5.95 -3.31 -27.71
CA ASN A 262 -5.37 -1.95 -27.71
C ASN A 262 -6.12 -0.99 -26.77
N GLY A 263 -6.50 -1.47 -25.59
CA GLY A 263 -7.21 -0.71 -24.56
C GLY A 263 -8.71 -0.49 -24.82
N ALA A 264 -9.26 -1.04 -25.90
CA ALA A 264 -10.71 -1.02 -26.15
C ALA A 264 -11.46 -2.16 -25.43
N TRP A 265 -10.76 -3.24 -25.09
CA TRP A 265 -11.32 -4.45 -24.50
C TRP A 265 -10.48 -4.89 -23.30
N PRO A 266 -10.37 -4.06 -22.25
CA PRO A 266 -9.62 -4.43 -21.06
C PRO A 266 -10.14 -5.75 -20.48
N ALA A 267 -9.24 -6.54 -19.89
CA ALA A 267 -9.64 -7.71 -19.12
C ALA A 267 -10.66 -7.34 -18.03
N LEU A 268 -11.48 -8.29 -17.60
CA LEU A 268 -12.19 -8.17 -16.34
C LEU A 268 -11.20 -8.35 -15.17
N PRO A 269 -11.45 -7.76 -14.00
CA PRO A 269 -10.66 -8.06 -12.81
C PRO A 269 -10.76 -9.54 -12.47
N SER A 270 -9.66 -10.14 -12.01
CA SER A 270 -9.67 -11.49 -11.48
C SER A 270 -10.41 -11.55 -10.15
N SER A 271 -10.84 -12.75 -9.76
CA SER A 271 -11.58 -12.95 -8.50
C SER A 271 -10.87 -12.42 -7.24
N PRO A 272 -9.55 -12.57 -7.07
CA PRO A 272 -8.81 -11.92 -5.99
C PRO A 272 -8.90 -10.39 -6.01
N SER A 273 -8.78 -9.76 -7.18
CA SER A 273 -8.90 -8.30 -7.34
C SER A 273 -10.31 -7.82 -7.02
N ILE A 274 -11.33 -8.59 -7.40
CA ILE A 274 -12.72 -8.33 -7.04
C ILE A 274 -12.91 -8.37 -5.53
N GLU A 275 -12.37 -9.40 -4.86
CA GLU A 275 -12.44 -9.52 -3.40
C GLU A 275 -11.71 -8.37 -2.70
N LEU A 276 -10.54 -7.97 -3.20
CA LEU A 276 -9.73 -6.90 -2.64
C LEU A 276 -10.52 -5.58 -2.57
N ILE A 277 -11.27 -5.25 -3.61
CA ILE A 277 -12.09 -4.04 -3.66
C ILE A 277 -13.47 -4.20 -3.01
N GLY A 278 -13.71 -5.29 -2.27
CA GLY A 278 -14.94 -5.52 -1.52
C GLY A 278 -16.06 -6.25 -2.27
N GLY A 279 -15.79 -6.79 -3.46
CA GLY A 279 -16.75 -7.58 -4.22
C GLY A 279 -16.82 -9.05 -3.78
N GLU A 280 -18.02 -9.60 -3.63
CA GLU A 280 -18.24 -10.99 -3.24
C GLU A 280 -18.63 -11.87 -4.44
N ARG A 281 -17.63 -12.39 -5.15
CA ARG A 281 -17.84 -13.18 -6.38
C ARG A 281 -17.12 -14.53 -6.44
N HIS A 282 -17.17 -15.23 -5.32
CA HIS A 282 -16.50 -16.52 -5.18
C HIS A 282 -17.25 -17.42 -4.21
N GLN A 283 -16.88 -18.69 -4.19
CA GLN A 283 -17.32 -19.64 -3.19
C GLN A 283 -16.11 -20.19 -2.44
N ASP A 284 -16.11 -20.00 -1.11
CA ASP A 284 -15.15 -20.64 -0.22
C ASP A 284 -15.36 -22.16 -0.22
N MET A 285 -14.29 -22.89 -0.52
CA MET A 285 -14.30 -24.34 -0.49
C MET A 285 -13.19 -24.87 0.40
N ARG A 286 -13.59 -25.47 1.51
CA ARG A 286 -12.70 -26.26 2.38
C ARG A 286 -12.77 -27.72 1.97
N LEU A 287 -11.65 -28.26 1.49
CA LEU A 287 -11.55 -29.66 1.09
C LEU A 287 -11.32 -30.55 2.32
N GLU A 288 -12.40 -30.82 3.04
CA GLU A 288 -12.39 -31.75 4.18
C GLU A 288 -12.87 -33.14 3.77
N TRP A 289 -11.99 -34.12 3.90
CA TRP A 289 -12.24 -35.48 3.45
C TRP A 289 -12.83 -36.33 4.57
N MET A 290 -13.89 -37.10 4.28
CA MET A 290 -14.47 -38.02 5.26
C MET A 290 -13.65 -39.32 5.34
N PRO A 291 -13.06 -39.66 6.51
CA PRO A 291 -12.31 -40.91 6.67
C PRO A 291 -13.17 -42.15 6.36
N GLY A 292 -12.64 -43.08 5.56
CA GLY A 292 -13.32 -44.32 5.17
C GLY A 292 -14.19 -44.23 3.91
N THR A 293 -14.12 -43.11 3.18
CA THR A 293 -14.64 -42.96 1.82
C THR A 293 -13.51 -43.12 0.78
N ASN A 294 -13.80 -42.93 -0.51
CA ASN A 294 -12.78 -42.84 -1.54
C ASN A 294 -12.06 -41.48 -1.59
N CYS A 295 -12.32 -40.59 -0.61
CA CYS A 295 -11.71 -39.27 -0.52
C CYS A 295 -11.90 -38.47 -1.82
N THR A 296 -13.14 -38.48 -2.32
CA THR A 296 -13.58 -37.80 -3.55
C THR A 296 -14.61 -36.73 -3.17
N GLY A 297 -14.41 -35.53 -3.70
CA GLY A 297 -15.18 -34.33 -3.39
C GLY A 297 -16.37 -34.17 -4.33
N PRO A 298 -17.19 -33.13 -4.12
CA PRO A 298 -18.21 -32.76 -5.08
C PRO A 298 -17.59 -32.32 -6.41
N VAL A 299 -18.29 -32.57 -7.50
CA VAL A 299 -17.98 -31.96 -8.80
C VAL A 299 -18.55 -30.54 -8.78
N TYR A 300 -17.69 -29.55 -8.96
CA TYR A 300 -18.12 -28.16 -9.12
C TYR A 300 -18.21 -27.80 -10.60
N THR A 301 -19.27 -27.10 -10.98
CA THR A 301 -19.51 -26.67 -12.36
C THR A 301 -19.38 -25.16 -12.42
N PHE A 302 -18.62 -24.68 -13.41
CA PHE A 302 -18.36 -23.27 -13.61
C PHE A 302 -19.29 -22.67 -14.67
N GLU A 303 -19.68 -21.42 -14.44
CA GLU A 303 -20.24 -20.51 -15.42
C GLU A 303 -19.19 -19.45 -15.76
N GLY A 304 -19.21 -18.91 -16.97
CA GLY A 304 -18.20 -17.96 -17.43
C GLY A 304 -18.11 -16.72 -16.56
N HIS A 305 -16.89 -16.25 -16.28
CA HIS A 305 -16.66 -15.07 -15.47
C HIS A 305 -17.28 -13.82 -16.12
N SER A 306 -17.18 -13.62 -17.43
CA SER A 306 -17.92 -12.55 -18.11
C SER A 306 -19.44 -12.74 -18.15
N GLU A 307 -19.96 -13.90 -17.75
CA GLU A 307 -21.38 -14.29 -17.85
C GLU A 307 -22.12 -14.29 -16.49
N GLY A 308 -21.46 -13.87 -15.41
CA GLY A 308 -22.04 -13.86 -14.06
C GLY A 308 -21.64 -15.05 -13.17
N GLY A 309 -20.75 -15.93 -13.64
CA GLY A 309 -20.27 -17.08 -12.87
C GLY A 309 -19.42 -16.72 -11.66
N ASN A 310 -19.39 -17.60 -10.66
CA ASN A 310 -18.55 -17.50 -9.46
C ASN A 310 -17.30 -18.37 -9.58
N SER A 311 -16.19 -17.89 -9.02
CA SER A 311 -14.96 -18.66 -8.85
C SER A 311 -14.98 -19.52 -7.59
N LEU A 312 -13.98 -20.39 -7.44
CA LEU A 312 -13.68 -21.12 -6.21
C LEU A 312 -12.47 -20.52 -5.52
N LYS A 313 -12.54 -20.38 -4.19
CA LYS A 313 -11.43 -20.02 -3.31
C LYS A 313 -11.12 -21.18 -2.38
N ILE A 314 -9.90 -21.72 -2.47
CA ILE A 314 -9.46 -22.90 -1.71
C ILE A 314 -8.28 -22.50 -0.84
N PRO A 315 -8.37 -22.58 0.50
CA PRO A 315 -7.21 -22.34 1.36
C PRO A 315 -6.18 -23.46 1.20
N ILE A 316 -4.92 -23.09 1.05
CA ILE A 316 -3.77 -24.01 0.98
C ILE A 316 -2.72 -23.76 2.06
N GLY A 317 -2.89 -22.70 2.85
CA GLY A 317 -2.05 -22.32 3.97
C GLY A 317 -2.71 -21.19 4.76
N GLU A 318 -2.03 -20.68 5.78
CA GLU A 318 -2.51 -19.49 6.48
C GLU A 318 -2.45 -18.29 5.54
N GLN A 319 -3.61 -17.64 5.33
CA GLN A 319 -3.75 -16.49 4.43
C GLN A 319 -3.22 -16.75 3.00
N GLU A 320 -3.29 -17.99 2.54
CA GLU A 320 -2.84 -18.42 1.22
C GLU A 320 -3.91 -19.27 0.54
N TYR A 321 -4.20 -18.95 -0.72
CA TYR A 321 -5.35 -19.46 -1.44
C TYR A 321 -5.04 -19.83 -2.87
N VAL A 322 -5.70 -20.88 -3.36
CA VAL A 322 -5.83 -21.17 -4.79
C VAL A 322 -7.20 -20.72 -5.26
N TRP A 323 -7.22 -19.98 -6.35
CA TRP A 323 -8.42 -19.53 -7.01
C TRP A 323 -8.60 -20.27 -8.33
N ILE A 324 -9.84 -20.64 -8.64
CA ILE A 324 -10.20 -21.26 -9.92
C ILE A 324 -11.36 -20.49 -10.51
N GLU A 325 -11.18 -19.93 -11.70
CA GLU A 325 -12.20 -19.17 -12.41
C GLU A 325 -12.29 -19.60 -13.88
N TYR A 326 -13.50 -19.60 -14.44
CA TYR A 326 -13.70 -19.93 -15.85
C TYR A 326 -13.72 -18.66 -16.70
N ARG A 327 -12.70 -18.48 -17.55
CA ARG A 327 -12.61 -17.37 -18.51
C ARG A 327 -13.20 -17.79 -19.85
N SER A 328 -14.46 -17.46 -20.07
CA SER A 328 -15.22 -17.83 -21.27
C SER A 328 -14.93 -16.91 -22.46
N ASP A 329 -15.11 -17.41 -23.70
CA ASP A 329 -15.08 -16.58 -24.92
C ASP A 329 -16.39 -15.77 -25.05
N SER A 330 -16.59 -14.81 -24.15
CA SER A 330 -17.78 -13.97 -24.07
C SER A 330 -17.42 -12.58 -23.51
N GLY A 331 -18.16 -11.56 -23.93
CA GLY A 331 -17.98 -10.21 -23.42
C GLY A 331 -16.54 -9.69 -23.53
N TYR A 332 -16.04 -9.07 -22.45
CA TYR A 332 -14.66 -8.59 -22.36
C TYR A 332 -13.62 -9.73 -22.40
N ASP A 333 -13.97 -10.91 -21.87
CA ASP A 333 -13.06 -12.07 -21.82
C ASP A 333 -12.77 -12.68 -23.21
N SER A 334 -13.54 -12.31 -24.25
CA SER A 334 -13.27 -12.72 -25.65
C SER A 334 -11.94 -12.17 -26.23
N ASN A 335 -11.29 -11.22 -25.55
CA ASN A 335 -10.00 -10.65 -25.95
C ASN A 335 -8.84 -11.08 -25.04
N LEU A 336 -9.05 -12.07 -24.17
CA LEU A 336 -7.99 -12.68 -23.38
C LEU A 336 -7.04 -13.51 -24.26
N PRO A 337 -5.85 -13.87 -23.74
CA PRO A 337 -4.92 -14.75 -24.46
C PRO A 337 -5.47 -16.15 -24.78
N GLY A 338 -6.41 -16.64 -23.97
CA GLY A 338 -7.10 -17.92 -24.15
C GLY A 338 -8.37 -18.03 -23.30
N ASN A 339 -9.12 -19.11 -23.50
CA ASN A 339 -10.38 -19.36 -22.79
C ASN A 339 -10.40 -20.77 -22.18
N GLY A 340 -10.65 -20.85 -20.88
CA GLY A 340 -10.55 -22.08 -20.10
C GLY A 340 -10.57 -21.78 -18.61
N LEU A 341 -10.19 -22.76 -17.78
CA LEU A 341 -10.05 -22.52 -16.34
C LEU A 341 -8.71 -21.85 -16.05
N LEU A 342 -8.76 -20.60 -15.57
CA LEU A 342 -7.60 -19.91 -15.05
C LEU A 342 -7.44 -20.29 -13.57
N VAL A 343 -6.23 -20.70 -13.20
CA VAL A 343 -5.88 -21.03 -11.82
C VAL A 343 -4.89 -19.97 -11.32
N LEU A 344 -5.18 -19.38 -10.18
CA LEU A 344 -4.34 -18.35 -9.56
C LEU A 344 -3.92 -18.81 -8.16
N GLN A 345 -2.75 -18.40 -7.72
CA GLN A 345 -2.30 -18.57 -6.34
C GLN A 345 -2.11 -17.20 -5.71
N GLN A 346 -2.80 -16.96 -4.60
CA GLN A 346 -2.79 -15.73 -3.84
C GLN A 346 -2.17 -15.95 -2.48
N ASP A 347 -1.36 -14.99 -2.05
CA ASP A 347 -0.70 -14.96 -0.76
C ASP A 347 -0.87 -13.57 -0.13
N LEU A 348 -1.67 -13.46 0.93
CA LEU A 348 -1.95 -12.15 1.55
C LEU A 348 -0.85 -11.66 2.50
N ARG A 349 0.21 -12.45 2.75
CA ARG A 349 1.41 -11.99 3.48
C ARG A 349 2.55 -11.64 2.52
N ALA A 350 2.35 -11.79 1.22
CA ALA A 350 3.28 -11.36 0.21
C ALA A 350 2.95 -9.92 -0.22
N GLY A 351 3.97 -9.07 -0.23
CA GLY A 351 3.88 -7.67 -0.66
C GLY A 351 2.99 -6.80 0.22
N GLU A 352 2.89 -5.53 -0.15
CA GLU A 352 2.18 -4.50 0.62
C GLU A 352 1.13 -3.83 -0.27
N VAL A 353 -0.14 -4.01 0.10
CA VAL A 353 -1.29 -3.47 -0.64
C VAL A 353 -1.35 -1.95 -0.51
N GLU A 354 -1.06 -1.42 0.69
CA GLU A 354 -1.13 0.02 1.00
C GLU A 354 -0.17 0.83 0.12
N ASP A 355 1.02 0.28 -0.15
CA ASP A 355 2.04 0.93 -0.99
C ASP A 355 1.98 0.51 -2.46
N ASN A 356 0.97 -0.28 -2.85
CA ASN A 356 0.82 -0.77 -4.22
C ASN A 356 2.03 -1.62 -4.71
N LEU A 357 2.74 -2.29 -3.79
CA LEU A 357 3.96 -3.10 -4.04
C LEU A 357 3.71 -4.61 -3.94
N VAL A 358 2.47 -5.04 -4.21
CA VAL A 358 2.01 -6.41 -3.96
C VAL A 358 2.69 -7.48 -4.83
N ASN A 359 3.15 -7.11 -6.03
CA ASN A 359 3.76 -8.01 -7.01
C ASN A 359 5.19 -7.56 -7.39
N SER A 360 5.96 -7.12 -6.40
CA SER A 360 7.35 -6.71 -6.60
C SER A 360 8.26 -7.87 -7.03
N HIS A 361 8.11 -9.08 -6.46
CA HIS A 361 8.99 -10.23 -6.77
C HIS A 361 8.21 -11.51 -7.12
N PRO A 362 8.59 -12.27 -8.17
CA PRO A 362 7.83 -13.45 -8.63
C PRO A 362 7.74 -14.59 -7.61
N GLU A 363 8.79 -14.80 -6.81
CA GLU A 363 8.82 -15.82 -5.75
C GLU A 363 8.00 -15.40 -4.50
N ARG A 364 7.59 -14.13 -4.43
CA ARG A 364 6.87 -13.51 -3.31
C ARG A 364 5.74 -12.62 -3.82
N ALA A 365 5.02 -13.16 -4.80
CA ALA A 365 3.91 -12.48 -5.42
C ALA A 365 2.67 -12.59 -4.53
N TRP A 366 2.00 -11.47 -4.29
CA TRP A 366 0.64 -11.46 -3.74
C TRP A 366 -0.33 -12.27 -4.61
N LEU A 367 -0.14 -12.21 -5.94
CA LEU A 367 -0.93 -13.00 -6.89
C LEU A 367 -0.12 -13.41 -8.12
N LYS A 368 -0.21 -14.69 -8.48
CA LYS A 368 0.38 -15.25 -9.70
C LYS A 368 -0.56 -16.23 -10.40
N VAL A 369 -0.35 -16.41 -11.70
CA VAL A 369 -1.02 -17.43 -12.49
C VAL A 369 -0.28 -18.76 -12.38
N ILE A 370 -1.03 -19.85 -12.20
CA ILE A 370 -0.52 -21.21 -12.33
C ILE A 370 -0.76 -21.65 -13.78
N GLU A 371 0.26 -21.50 -14.63
CA GLU A 371 0.17 -21.81 -16.07
C GLU A 371 -0.03 -23.32 -16.30
N ALA A 372 -1.06 -23.69 -17.07
CA ALA A 372 -1.46 -25.07 -17.31
C ALA A 372 -0.42 -25.90 -18.09
N ASP A 373 0.41 -25.26 -18.90
CA ASP A 373 1.52 -25.90 -19.61
C ASP A 373 2.78 -26.12 -18.75
N GLY A 374 2.86 -25.44 -17.60
CA GLY A 374 3.98 -25.49 -16.68
C GLY A 374 5.26 -24.82 -17.19
N GLU A 375 5.21 -23.97 -18.21
CA GLU A 375 6.39 -23.31 -18.78
C GLU A 375 6.95 -22.18 -17.92
N GLN A 376 6.13 -21.57 -17.05
CA GLN A 376 6.48 -20.42 -16.21
C GLN A 376 6.92 -19.19 -17.02
N ASN A 377 6.25 -18.94 -18.14
CA ASN A 377 6.60 -17.87 -19.09
C ASN A 377 6.34 -16.48 -18.52
N MET A 378 5.26 -16.26 -17.76
CA MET A 378 4.99 -14.97 -17.12
C MET A 378 5.98 -14.66 -15.99
N VAL A 379 6.32 -15.67 -15.18
CA VAL A 379 7.35 -15.58 -14.12
C VAL A 379 8.72 -15.26 -14.73
N ALA A 380 9.06 -15.92 -15.85
CA ALA A 380 10.32 -15.70 -16.56
C ALA A 380 10.36 -14.40 -17.40
N GLY A 381 9.25 -13.65 -17.47
CA GLY A 381 9.17 -12.42 -18.26
C GLY A 381 9.10 -12.64 -19.78
N ASN A 382 8.82 -13.87 -20.24
CA ASN A 382 8.86 -14.25 -21.65
C ASN A 382 7.64 -13.73 -22.44
N ASN A 383 6.45 -13.75 -21.82
CA ASN A 383 5.21 -13.24 -22.39
C ASN A 383 4.24 -12.80 -21.27
N ASP A 384 3.19 -12.07 -21.64
CA ASP A 384 2.19 -11.55 -20.70
C ASP A 384 0.93 -12.46 -20.63
N GLY A 385 1.10 -13.76 -20.88
CA GLY A 385 0.04 -14.77 -20.93
C GLY A 385 -0.32 -15.25 -22.35
N GLU A 386 -0.72 -16.51 -22.44
CA GLU A 386 -1.03 -17.23 -23.69
C GLU A 386 -2.12 -18.31 -23.54
N GLU A 387 -2.58 -18.86 -24.66
CA GLU A 387 -3.69 -19.82 -24.68
C GLU A 387 -3.40 -21.11 -23.89
N SER A 388 -2.13 -21.51 -23.77
CA SER A 388 -1.72 -22.71 -23.04
C SER A 388 -1.65 -22.54 -21.53
N ASP A 389 -1.89 -21.34 -21.00
CA ASP A 389 -1.90 -21.08 -19.56
C ASP A 389 -3.19 -21.56 -18.87
N VAL A 390 -4.28 -21.72 -19.61
CA VAL A 390 -5.60 -22.09 -19.06
C VAL A 390 -5.85 -23.59 -19.16
N PHE A 391 -6.44 -24.16 -18.11
CA PHE A 391 -6.69 -25.59 -18.03
C PHE A 391 -7.92 -26.01 -18.86
N GLY A 392 -7.74 -27.04 -19.68
CA GLY A 392 -8.73 -27.65 -20.56
C GLY A 392 -9.15 -29.07 -20.18
N ASP A 393 -9.89 -29.74 -21.06
CA ASP A 393 -10.47 -31.07 -20.80
C ASP A 393 -9.41 -32.15 -20.53
N GLY A 394 -9.53 -32.84 -19.39
CA GLY A 394 -8.65 -33.92 -18.98
C GLY A 394 -7.34 -33.49 -18.31
N GLU A 395 -7.09 -32.20 -18.18
CA GLU A 395 -5.94 -31.66 -17.46
C GLU A 395 -6.17 -31.69 -15.94
N SER A 396 -5.08 -31.62 -15.18
CA SER A 396 -5.13 -31.73 -13.73
C SER A 396 -4.06 -30.89 -13.05
N PHE A 397 -4.36 -30.43 -11.84
CA PHE A 397 -3.46 -29.64 -10.98
C PHE A 397 -3.68 -29.99 -9.49
N GLY A 398 -2.77 -29.53 -8.63
CA GLY A 398 -2.78 -29.79 -7.19
C GLY A 398 -1.63 -30.70 -6.77
N SER A 399 -1.91 -31.89 -6.24
CA SER A 399 -0.90 -32.87 -5.83
C SER A 399 -0.32 -33.67 -7.01
N GLU A 400 -1.01 -33.68 -8.16
CA GLU A 400 -0.61 -34.33 -9.41
C GLU A 400 -0.94 -33.43 -10.61
N GLY A 401 -0.23 -33.61 -11.73
CA GLY A 401 -0.32 -32.73 -12.89
C GLY A 401 0.55 -31.49 -12.69
N ILE A 402 -0.02 -30.29 -12.86
CA ILE A 402 0.66 -29.06 -12.44
C ILE A 402 0.62 -28.97 -10.91
N THR A 403 1.78 -29.15 -10.29
CA THR A 403 1.89 -29.25 -8.84
C THR A 403 1.77 -27.88 -8.19
N ILE A 404 0.92 -27.77 -7.16
CA ILE A 404 0.74 -26.53 -6.38
C ILE A 404 1.30 -26.75 -4.98
N ARG A 405 2.13 -25.80 -4.53
CA ARG A 405 2.74 -25.80 -3.20
C ARG A 405 2.40 -24.49 -2.50
N ASN A 406 2.25 -24.55 -1.19
CA ASN A 406 2.12 -23.35 -0.37
C ASN A 406 3.45 -22.58 -0.28
N ARG A 407 3.44 -21.40 0.34
CA ARG A 407 4.60 -20.52 0.56
C ARG A 407 5.81 -21.21 1.22
N ASP A 408 5.56 -22.24 2.02
CA ASP A 408 6.55 -23.00 2.78
C ASP A 408 7.19 -24.12 1.95
N GLY A 409 6.64 -24.39 0.77
CA GLY A 409 7.08 -25.44 -0.14
C GLY A 409 6.40 -26.79 0.09
N VAL A 410 5.33 -26.85 0.89
CA VAL A 410 4.53 -28.05 1.13
C VAL A 410 3.54 -28.24 -0.01
N LEU A 411 3.54 -29.42 -0.63
CA LEU A 411 2.59 -29.79 -1.68
C LEU A 411 1.18 -29.92 -1.12
N VAL A 412 0.18 -29.42 -1.85
CA VAL A 412 -1.23 -29.62 -1.48
C VAL A 412 -1.61 -31.11 -1.49
N ASP A 413 -2.56 -31.50 -0.64
CA ASP A 413 -2.97 -32.90 -0.48
C ASP A 413 -4.06 -33.37 -1.45
N TRP A 414 -4.54 -32.49 -2.31
CA TRP A 414 -5.67 -32.74 -3.20
C TRP A 414 -5.27 -32.61 -4.66
N LYS A 415 -5.99 -33.32 -5.52
CA LYS A 415 -5.90 -33.29 -6.97
C LYS A 415 -7.23 -32.82 -7.55
N ALA A 416 -7.17 -31.82 -8.41
CA ALA A 416 -8.25 -31.36 -9.26
C ALA A 416 -8.12 -31.97 -10.65
N VAL A 417 -9.22 -32.47 -11.22
CA VAL A 417 -9.29 -32.92 -12.62
C VAL A 417 -10.37 -32.14 -13.34
N VAL A 418 -9.99 -31.53 -14.46
CA VAL A 418 -10.89 -30.73 -15.29
C VAL A 418 -11.64 -31.64 -16.27
N SER A 419 -12.94 -31.39 -16.43
CA SER A 419 -13.75 -32.03 -17.45
C SER A 419 -14.67 -31.03 -18.13
N VAL A 420 -14.78 -31.14 -19.46
CA VAL A 420 -15.58 -30.23 -20.28
C VAL A 420 -16.63 -31.02 -21.04
N ASP A 421 -17.91 -30.85 -20.68
CA ASP A 421 -19.05 -31.45 -21.39
C ASP A 421 -19.91 -30.37 -22.05
N ASN A 422 -20.05 -30.42 -23.37
CA ASN A 422 -20.79 -29.43 -24.16
C ASN A 422 -20.46 -27.96 -23.82
N GLY A 423 -19.18 -27.66 -23.55
CA GLY A 423 -18.71 -26.31 -23.19
C GLY A 423 -18.94 -25.92 -21.73
N THR A 424 -19.48 -26.83 -20.91
CA THR A 424 -19.59 -26.65 -19.45
C THR A 424 -18.33 -27.18 -18.79
N TYR A 425 -17.57 -26.29 -18.14
CA TYR A 425 -16.37 -26.65 -17.40
C TYR A 425 -16.74 -27.13 -16.00
N SER A 426 -16.07 -28.19 -15.55
CA SER A 426 -16.25 -28.70 -14.19
C SER A 426 -14.97 -29.31 -13.64
N VAL A 427 -14.81 -29.23 -12.32
CA VAL A 427 -13.65 -29.78 -11.60
C VAL A 427 -14.13 -30.81 -10.59
N GLU A 428 -13.51 -31.98 -10.63
CA GLU A 428 -13.64 -33.02 -9.61
C GLU A 428 -12.39 -33.04 -8.73
N PHE A 429 -12.60 -32.97 -7.41
CA PHE A 429 -11.51 -33.04 -6.44
C PHE A 429 -11.38 -34.44 -5.85
N SER A 430 -10.15 -34.87 -5.63
CA SER A 430 -9.84 -36.11 -4.91
C SER A 430 -8.58 -35.94 -4.08
N SER A 431 -8.38 -36.77 -3.07
CA SER A 431 -7.15 -36.76 -2.26
C SER A 431 -6.71 -38.19 -1.96
N PRO A 432 -5.41 -38.52 -2.05
CA PRO A 432 -4.86 -39.73 -1.44
C PRO A 432 -5.16 -39.73 0.05
N GLU A 433 -5.37 -40.89 0.67
CA GLU A 433 -5.49 -41.06 2.14
C GLU A 433 -6.36 -40.05 2.93
N CYS A 434 -7.29 -39.35 2.26
CA CYS A 434 -8.18 -38.34 2.82
C CYS A 434 -7.43 -37.12 3.41
N GLY A 435 -6.37 -36.69 2.74
CA GLY A 435 -5.70 -35.42 3.02
C GLY A 435 -4.69 -35.47 4.16
N HIS A 436 -4.03 -34.34 4.40
CA HIS A 436 -3.13 -34.15 5.53
C HIS A 436 -3.91 -34.20 6.85
N ILE A 437 -3.36 -34.88 7.86
CA ILE A 437 -4.01 -35.05 9.16
C ILE A 437 -3.78 -33.87 10.13
N THR A 438 -2.82 -33.02 9.78
CA THR A 438 -2.35 -31.84 10.53
C THR A 438 -1.76 -30.85 9.54
N ASP A 439 -1.41 -29.66 10.01
CA ASP A 439 -0.59 -28.72 9.26
C ASP A 439 0.89 -28.86 9.64
N ILE A 440 1.77 -28.46 8.71
CA ILE A 440 3.21 -28.33 8.93
C ILE A 440 3.59 -26.91 8.54
N GLU A 441 4.36 -26.26 9.40
CA GLU A 441 4.87 -24.90 9.17
C GLU A 441 6.40 -24.94 9.08
N LEU A 442 6.91 -24.26 8.07
CA LEU A 442 8.32 -23.92 7.88
C LEU A 442 8.42 -22.39 7.75
N PRO A 443 9.63 -21.81 7.68
CA PRO A 443 9.75 -20.38 7.38
C PRO A 443 9.15 -20.00 6.02
N ASP A 444 8.29 -18.98 6.00
CA ASP A 444 7.69 -18.45 4.78
C ASP A 444 8.77 -18.08 3.74
N TYR A 445 8.55 -18.47 2.47
CA TYR A 445 9.43 -18.19 1.32
C TYR A 445 10.84 -18.77 1.44
N GLY A 446 11.00 -19.87 2.19
CA GLY A 446 12.30 -20.49 2.39
C GLY A 446 13.10 -19.90 3.55
N SER A 447 14.23 -20.52 3.86
CA SER A 447 15.03 -20.17 5.04
C SER A 447 16.30 -19.40 4.69
N VAL A 448 16.46 -18.19 5.25
CA VAL A 448 17.74 -17.48 5.26
C VAL A 448 18.53 -17.82 6.51
N LEU A 449 19.72 -18.37 6.33
CA LEU A 449 20.52 -18.98 7.38
C LEU A 449 21.91 -18.37 7.44
N THR A 450 22.46 -18.22 8.64
CA THR A 450 23.92 -18.15 8.80
C THR A 450 24.53 -19.56 8.80
N PRO A 451 25.85 -19.73 8.62
CA PRO A 451 26.48 -21.07 8.52
C PRO A 451 26.23 -22.01 9.71
N GLY A 452 25.83 -21.49 10.86
CA GLY A 452 25.55 -22.28 12.07
C GLY A 452 24.07 -22.47 12.39
N ASP A 453 23.17 -21.90 11.60
CA ASP A 453 21.73 -21.93 11.87
C ASP A 453 21.08 -23.27 11.47
N ASN A 454 19.98 -23.57 12.14
CA ASN A 454 19.05 -24.65 11.81
C ASN A 454 17.74 -24.04 11.31
N ILE A 455 16.88 -24.84 10.69
CA ILE A 455 15.58 -24.39 10.20
C ILE A 455 14.51 -24.79 11.23
N PRO A 456 13.70 -23.86 11.77
CA PRO A 456 12.59 -24.22 12.63
C PRO A 456 11.52 -24.97 11.83
N ILE A 457 10.85 -25.94 12.47
CA ILE A 457 9.74 -26.70 11.88
C ILE A 457 8.70 -26.99 12.96
N THR A 458 7.44 -26.68 12.66
CA THR A 458 6.29 -27.07 13.47
C THR A 458 5.57 -28.22 12.78
N ALA A 459 5.62 -29.42 13.36
CA ALA A 459 4.90 -30.58 12.85
C ALA A 459 4.58 -31.55 14.00
N GLU A 460 3.29 -31.81 14.24
CA GLU A 460 2.86 -32.71 15.31
C GLU A 460 1.82 -33.73 14.82
N CYS A 461 2.23 -35.00 14.71
CA CYS A 461 1.30 -36.10 14.46
C CYS A 461 1.78 -37.41 15.10
N ALA A 462 0.86 -38.35 15.29
CA ALA A 462 1.19 -39.66 15.81
C ALA A 462 2.06 -40.43 14.79
N GLY A 463 3.20 -40.96 15.24
CA GLY A 463 4.09 -41.76 14.39
C GLY A 463 4.89 -40.95 13.37
N ILE A 464 5.09 -39.65 13.61
CA ILE A 464 5.79 -38.76 12.69
C ILE A 464 7.17 -39.30 12.29
N GLY A 465 7.44 -39.32 10.99
CA GLY A 465 8.71 -39.71 10.40
C GLY A 465 9.17 -38.68 9.38
N PHE A 466 10.45 -38.33 9.43
CA PHE A 466 11.06 -37.35 8.52
C PHE A 466 12.04 -38.08 7.59
N ASP A 467 11.78 -38.06 6.29
CA ASP A 467 12.69 -38.51 5.24
C ASP A 467 13.04 -37.32 4.34
N LEU A 468 13.92 -36.46 4.86
CA LEU A 468 14.32 -35.20 4.23
C LEU A 468 15.78 -35.27 3.80
N VAL A 469 16.09 -34.71 2.62
CA VAL A 469 17.44 -34.62 2.07
C VAL A 469 17.77 -33.18 1.68
N SER A 470 19.02 -32.78 1.90
CA SER A 470 19.54 -31.48 1.47
C SER A 470 20.29 -31.60 0.14
N SER A 471 20.03 -30.69 -0.80
CA SER A 471 20.72 -30.66 -2.09
C SER A 471 22.20 -30.28 -1.99
N ASP A 472 22.62 -29.65 -0.90
CA ASP A 472 24.04 -29.30 -0.64
C ASP A 472 24.87 -30.47 -0.08
N GLY A 473 24.24 -31.64 0.10
CA GLY A 473 24.88 -32.87 0.54
C GLY A 473 25.10 -33.00 2.05
N ARG A 474 24.65 -32.03 2.87
CA ARG A 474 24.65 -32.17 4.33
C ARG A 474 23.56 -33.16 4.76
N GLU A 475 23.88 -33.99 5.75
CA GLU A 475 22.89 -34.89 6.34
C GLU A 475 21.94 -34.09 7.24
N LEU A 476 20.64 -34.40 7.18
CA LEU A 476 19.60 -33.74 7.96
C LEU A 476 19.13 -34.63 9.11
N SER A 477 18.82 -34.01 10.23
CA SER A 477 18.15 -34.66 11.37
C SER A 477 17.14 -33.69 11.97
N VAL A 478 15.95 -34.19 12.32
CA VAL A 478 14.89 -33.35 12.91
C VAL A 478 14.79 -33.67 14.40
N GLU A 479 15.08 -32.69 15.25
CA GLU A 479 15.04 -32.83 16.71
C GLU A 479 14.63 -31.51 17.38
N ASN A 480 13.73 -31.58 18.37
CA ASN A 480 13.25 -30.43 19.13
C ASN A 480 12.63 -29.29 18.28
N GLY A 481 11.91 -29.62 17.21
CA GLY A 481 11.28 -28.63 16.34
C GLY A 481 12.26 -27.91 15.41
N GLU A 482 13.43 -28.48 15.14
CA GLU A 482 14.42 -27.93 14.22
C GLU A 482 14.93 -29.00 13.25
N ILE A 483 15.07 -28.64 11.98
CA ILE A 483 15.85 -29.37 10.98
C ILE A 483 17.31 -28.95 11.13
N LYS A 484 18.14 -29.88 11.59
CA LYS A 484 19.56 -29.68 11.86
C LYS A 484 20.43 -30.24 10.76
N PHE A 485 21.41 -29.44 10.35
CA PHE A 485 22.44 -29.86 9.40
C PHE A 485 23.61 -30.52 10.14
N SER A 486 24.18 -31.59 9.56
CA SER A 486 25.30 -32.32 10.17
C SER A 486 26.63 -31.56 10.22
N SER A 487 26.76 -30.48 9.44
CA SER A 487 27.92 -29.61 9.42
C SER A 487 27.54 -28.15 9.14
N SER A 488 28.47 -27.24 9.42
CA SER A 488 28.31 -25.83 9.10
C SER A 488 28.13 -25.61 7.60
N GLY A 489 27.30 -24.63 7.27
CA GLY A 489 27.02 -24.18 5.90
C GLY A 489 28.20 -23.50 5.23
N ILE A 490 28.11 -23.37 3.90
CA ILE A 490 29.03 -22.57 3.10
C ILE A 490 28.28 -21.32 2.64
N VAL A 491 28.83 -20.14 2.94
CA VAL A 491 28.22 -18.86 2.54
C VAL A 491 28.10 -18.78 1.01
N GLY A 492 26.96 -18.27 0.53
CA GLY A 492 26.59 -18.16 -0.88
C GLY A 492 25.99 -19.43 -1.47
N VAL A 493 25.73 -20.46 -0.66
CA VAL A 493 24.99 -21.64 -1.11
C VAL A 493 23.50 -21.35 -1.06
N VAL A 494 22.85 -21.48 -2.21
CA VAL A 494 21.40 -21.67 -2.32
C VAL A 494 21.14 -23.17 -2.47
N GLY A 495 20.35 -23.72 -1.57
CA GLY A 495 20.06 -25.14 -1.47
C GLY A 495 18.57 -25.42 -1.35
N LEU A 496 18.24 -26.71 -1.37
CA LEU A 496 16.87 -27.19 -1.35
C LEU A 496 16.76 -28.39 -0.43
N ILE A 497 15.79 -28.36 0.47
CA ILE A 497 15.35 -29.51 1.26
C ILE A 497 14.19 -30.14 0.52
N THR A 498 14.33 -31.41 0.16
CA THR A 498 13.25 -32.20 -0.43
C THR A 498 13.02 -33.47 0.35
N GLY A 499 11.80 -33.99 0.29
CA GLY A 499 11.48 -35.28 0.88
C GLY A 499 10.07 -35.34 1.42
N THR A 500 9.81 -36.35 2.27
CA THR A 500 8.49 -36.56 2.83
C THR A 500 8.49 -36.52 4.35
N ILE A 501 7.42 -35.96 4.90
CA ILE A 501 7.07 -36.07 6.32
C ILE A 501 5.85 -36.97 6.39
N SER A 502 5.97 -38.08 7.09
CA SER A 502 4.94 -39.12 7.17
C SER A 502 4.28 -39.13 8.53
N CYS A 503 2.98 -39.45 8.56
CA CYS A 503 2.20 -39.63 9.78
C CYS A 503 1.61 -41.06 9.81
N ALA A 504 1.10 -41.49 10.96
CA ALA A 504 0.46 -42.80 11.06
C ALA A 504 -0.85 -42.92 10.24
N GLN A 505 -1.45 -41.80 9.85
CA GLN A 505 -2.67 -41.66 9.06
C GLN A 505 -2.60 -40.36 8.25
N GLY A 506 -3.34 -40.32 7.13
CA GLY A 506 -3.40 -39.17 6.24
C GLY A 506 -2.29 -39.21 5.19
N THR A 507 -2.38 -38.32 4.22
CA THR A 507 -1.39 -38.16 3.15
C THR A 507 -0.08 -37.65 3.71
N ASP A 508 1.02 -38.29 3.31
CA ASP A 508 2.37 -37.80 3.59
C ASP A 508 2.56 -36.38 3.00
N PHE A 509 3.25 -35.52 3.73
CA PHE A 509 3.58 -34.17 3.28
C PHE A 509 4.81 -34.25 2.38
N ASP A 510 4.67 -33.85 1.12
CA ASP A 510 5.80 -33.68 0.21
C ASP A 510 6.34 -32.26 0.35
N VAL A 511 7.59 -32.15 0.82
CA VAL A 511 8.24 -30.87 1.14
C VAL A 511 9.28 -30.55 0.07
N LYS A 512 9.25 -29.32 -0.41
CA LYS A 512 10.27 -28.70 -1.26
C LYS A 512 10.57 -27.30 -0.73
N HIS A 513 11.50 -27.19 0.20
CA HIS A 513 11.79 -25.95 0.93
C HIS A 513 13.18 -25.41 0.59
N GLU A 514 13.24 -24.17 0.10
CA GLU A 514 14.50 -23.52 -0.27
C GLU A 514 15.22 -22.96 0.95
N PHE A 515 16.54 -22.91 0.90
CA PHE A 515 17.33 -22.20 1.90
C PHE A 515 18.55 -21.53 1.27
N GLU A 516 18.93 -20.41 1.85
CA GLU A 516 20.12 -19.66 1.45
C GLU A 516 21.02 -19.45 2.66
N ILE A 517 22.33 -19.62 2.45
CA ILE A 517 23.33 -19.42 3.50
C ILE A 517 24.04 -18.09 3.27
N LEU A 518 23.69 -17.10 4.07
CA LEU A 518 24.30 -15.78 4.06
C LEU A 518 25.42 -15.67 5.10
N GLY A 519 26.38 -14.78 4.84
CA GLY A 519 27.45 -14.47 5.79
C GLY A 519 26.95 -13.60 6.94
N ASN A 520 25.95 -12.77 6.66
CA ASN A 520 25.27 -11.93 7.63
C ASN A 520 23.80 -11.74 7.24
N ILE A 521 22.94 -11.44 8.22
CA ILE A 521 21.50 -11.20 8.03
C ILE A 521 21.14 -9.89 8.74
N PRO A 522 20.55 -8.89 8.08
CA PRO A 522 20.15 -7.63 8.68
C PRO A 522 19.18 -7.85 9.84
N ILE A 523 19.23 -6.96 10.82
CA ILE A 523 18.26 -6.90 11.91
C ILE A 523 17.43 -5.64 11.69
N GLU A 524 16.12 -5.83 11.55
CA GLU A 524 15.16 -4.74 11.41
C GLU A 524 15.20 -3.83 12.63
N SER A 525 15.10 -2.52 12.38
CA SER A 525 15.25 -1.51 13.43
C SER A 525 14.56 -0.20 13.04
N THR A 526 14.56 0.76 13.96
CA THR A 526 14.05 2.11 13.72
C THR A 526 15.17 3.12 13.95
N PHE A 527 15.26 4.12 13.08
CA PHE A 527 16.25 5.19 13.14
C PHE A 527 15.56 6.56 13.07
N GLU A 528 15.93 7.43 14.00
CA GLU A 528 15.41 8.81 14.08
C GLU A 528 16.56 9.80 13.96
N ALA A 529 16.39 10.86 13.15
CA ALA A 529 17.37 11.94 13.04
C ALA A 529 16.71 13.28 12.67
N ASN A 530 17.45 14.38 12.85
CA ASN A 530 17.04 15.69 12.35
C ASN A 530 17.75 16.00 11.03
N ILE A 531 17.07 16.68 10.11
CA ILE A 531 17.60 17.11 8.83
C ILE A 531 17.39 18.61 8.61
N PRO A 532 18.34 19.34 8.02
CA PRO A 532 18.13 20.73 7.66
C PRO A 532 17.02 20.87 6.61
N THR A 533 16.26 21.96 6.70
CA THR A 533 15.13 22.27 5.80
C THR A 533 15.57 22.82 4.45
N VAL A 534 16.77 23.41 4.38
CA VAL A 534 17.24 24.16 3.20
C VAL A 534 18.50 23.58 2.58
N GLU A 535 19.47 23.16 3.38
CA GLU A 535 20.77 22.69 2.88
C GLU A 535 20.76 21.18 2.66
N SER A 536 21.42 20.70 1.60
CA SER A 536 21.65 19.26 1.44
C SER A 536 22.51 18.74 2.59
N SER A 537 22.19 17.56 3.10
CA SER A 537 22.89 16.95 4.23
C SER A 537 23.14 15.46 3.99
N VAL A 538 23.93 14.84 4.86
CA VAL A 538 24.25 13.42 4.77
C VAL A 538 23.97 12.78 6.12
N ILE A 539 23.18 11.72 6.12
CA ILE A 539 22.87 10.92 7.31
C ILE A 539 23.55 9.55 7.18
N GLU A 540 24.08 9.05 8.29
CA GLU A 540 24.60 7.68 8.35
C GLU A 540 23.70 6.83 9.27
N ILE A 541 23.00 5.86 8.69
CA ILE A 541 22.12 4.94 9.41
C ILE A 541 22.94 3.72 9.84
N PRO A 542 23.11 3.46 11.15
CA PRO A 542 23.80 2.28 11.64
C PRO A 542 22.97 1.02 11.38
N VAL A 543 23.59 0.01 10.78
CA VAL A 543 22.95 -1.27 10.48
C VAL A 543 23.53 -2.37 11.37
N GLN A 544 22.68 -3.20 11.94
CA GLN A 544 23.08 -4.35 12.75
C GLN A 544 22.82 -5.64 11.98
N PHE A 545 23.71 -6.61 12.15
CA PHE A 545 23.59 -7.90 11.48
C PHE A 545 23.75 -9.07 12.44
N LYS A 546 23.01 -10.15 12.20
CA LYS A 546 23.30 -11.48 12.74
C LYS A 546 24.31 -12.17 11.83
N GLY A 547 25.46 -12.55 12.39
CA GLY A 547 26.56 -13.20 11.65
C GLY A 547 27.79 -12.30 11.56
N ASP A 548 28.94 -12.87 11.22
CA ASP A 548 30.25 -12.20 11.17
C ASP A 548 30.79 -12.01 9.75
N GLY A 549 30.00 -12.36 8.74
CA GLY A 549 30.34 -12.19 7.34
C GLY A 549 30.18 -10.77 6.82
N THR A 550 30.60 -10.60 5.56
CA THR A 550 30.42 -9.39 4.77
C THR A 550 29.85 -9.81 3.42
N GLN A 551 28.82 -9.11 2.93
CA GLN A 551 28.21 -9.42 1.64
C GLN A 551 27.57 -8.19 0.99
N MET A 552 27.29 -8.33 -0.30
CA MET A 552 26.55 -7.32 -1.06
C MET A 552 25.06 -7.40 -0.72
N TRP A 553 24.45 -6.25 -0.52
CA TRP A 553 23.02 -6.05 -0.34
C TRP A 553 22.52 -5.02 -1.36
N LEU A 554 21.31 -5.23 -1.86
CA LEU A 554 20.55 -4.21 -2.56
C LEU A 554 19.88 -3.33 -1.51
N VAL A 555 20.05 -2.02 -1.60
CA VAL A 555 19.54 -1.04 -0.65
C VAL A 555 18.63 -0.07 -1.40
N GLY A 556 17.33 -0.11 -1.08
CA GLY A 556 16.31 0.79 -1.60
C GLY A 556 15.81 1.74 -0.53
N LEU A 557 15.15 2.81 -0.96
CA LEU A 557 14.43 3.75 -0.10
C LEU A 557 12.96 3.74 -0.50
N ASP A 558 12.08 3.74 0.49
CA ASP A 558 10.65 3.72 0.27
C ASP A 558 9.90 4.76 1.11
N GLY A 559 8.66 5.06 0.71
CA GLY A 559 7.79 6.06 1.31
C GLY A 559 8.22 7.50 1.02
N PRO A 560 7.67 8.49 1.74
CA PRO A 560 8.02 9.91 1.58
C PRO A 560 9.52 10.24 1.67
N LEU A 561 10.31 9.36 2.31
CA LEU A 561 11.77 9.45 2.38
C LEU A 561 12.43 9.46 1.00
N SER A 562 11.96 8.63 0.05
CA SER A 562 12.56 8.52 -1.30
C SER A 562 12.50 9.83 -2.08
N ARG A 563 11.56 10.73 -1.75
CA ARG A 563 11.40 12.06 -2.37
C ARG A 563 12.46 13.07 -1.95
N VAL A 564 13.13 12.84 -0.83
CA VAL A 564 14.08 13.80 -0.22
C VAL A 564 15.43 13.17 0.10
N ALA A 565 15.63 11.89 -0.19
CA ALA A 565 16.84 11.15 0.11
C ALA A 565 17.23 10.21 -1.04
N GLU A 566 18.52 10.08 -1.29
CA GLU A 566 19.08 9.11 -2.23
C GLU A 566 20.13 8.23 -1.52
N THR A 567 20.31 7.00 -2.00
CA THR A 567 21.37 6.11 -1.54
C THR A 567 21.94 5.26 -2.68
N GLN A 568 23.09 4.63 -2.45
CA GLN A 568 23.65 3.70 -3.42
C GLN A 568 22.91 2.37 -3.36
N VAL A 569 22.38 1.91 -4.49
CA VAL A 569 21.62 0.65 -4.54
C VAL A 569 22.47 -0.57 -4.15
N ASN A 570 23.73 -0.65 -4.58
CA ASN A 570 24.57 -1.82 -4.30
C ASN A 570 25.61 -1.50 -3.21
N GLN A 571 25.47 -2.07 -2.03
CA GLN A 571 26.37 -1.80 -0.89
C GLN A 571 26.94 -3.09 -0.28
N GLU A 572 28.25 -3.08 0.02
CA GLU A 572 28.90 -4.16 0.77
C GLU A 572 28.76 -3.89 2.28
N LEU A 573 27.94 -4.68 2.97
CA LEU A 573 27.56 -4.43 4.36
C LEU A 573 28.00 -5.58 5.29
N SER A 574 28.28 -5.22 6.55
CA SER A 574 28.67 -6.11 7.65
C SER A 574 28.21 -5.52 8.99
N ASP A 575 28.32 -6.28 10.08
CA ASP A 575 27.91 -5.79 11.40
C ASP A 575 28.66 -4.50 11.78
N GLY A 576 27.89 -3.45 12.10
CA GLY A 576 28.40 -2.10 12.37
C GLY A 576 28.69 -1.24 11.14
N SER A 577 28.38 -1.71 9.93
CA SER A 577 28.33 -0.87 8.73
C SER A 577 27.29 0.24 8.89
N LYS A 578 27.38 1.25 8.04
CA LYS A 578 26.44 2.36 8.00
C LYS A 578 25.97 2.58 6.56
N ILE A 579 24.67 2.73 6.38
CA ILE A 579 24.07 3.15 5.11
C ILE A 579 24.12 4.67 5.07
N VAL A 580 24.62 5.22 3.98
CA VAL A 580 24.72 6.66 3.78
C VAL A 580 23.50 7.13 2.98
N LEU A 581 22.73 8.04 3.54
CA LEU A 581 21.65 8.74 2.85
C LEU A 581 22.09 10.16 2.51
N ASP A 582 22.04 10.51 1.24
CA ASP A 582 22.23 11.86 0.74
C ASP A 582 20.86 12.57 0.74
N ILE A 583 20.66 13.49 1.69
CA ILE A 583 19.40 14.22 1.84
C ILE A 583 19.43 15.47 0.96
N ASN A 584 18.46 15.58 0.08
CA ASN A 584 18.22 16.75 -0.74
C ASN A 584 16.81 17.32 -0.47
N PRO A 585 16.69 18.37 0.36
CA PRO A 585 15.39 18.94 0.72
C PRO A 585 14.57 19.42 -0.47
N SER A 586 15.18 19.78 -1.60
CA SER A 586 14.53 20.20 -2.85
C SER A 586 13.42 21.28 -2.73
N GLY A 587 13.37 22.00 -1.60
CA GLY A 587 12.28 22.94 -1.27
C GLY A 587 10.99 22.28 -0.78
N LEU A 588 10.99 20.97 -0.54
CA LEU A 588 9.86 20.18 -0.03
C LEU A 588 9.78 20.19 1.51
N LEU A 589 10.88 20.48 2.20
CA LEU A 589 10.94 20.42 3.67
C LEU A 589 10.61 21.76 4.35
N VAL A 590 9.71 21.72 5.33
CA VAL A 590 9.36 22.84 6.21
C VAL A 590 9.81 22.53 7.64
N GLU A 591 10.15 23.56 8.43
CA GLU A 591 10.57 23.39 9.82
C GLU A 591 9.47 22.70 10.66
N GLY A 592 9.84 21.63 11.35
CA GLY A 592 8.95 20.74 12.10
C GLY A 592 8.28 19.64 11.28
N MET A 593 8.50 19.57 9.96
CA MET A 593 7.96 18.51 9.10
C MET A 593 8.61 17.16 9.44
N VAL A 594 7.78 16.11 9.54
CA VAL A 594 8.25 14.74 9.76
C VAL A 594 8.21 14.02 8.42
N VAL A 595 9.36 13.52 7.98
CA VAL A 595 9.50 12.66 6.81
C VAL A 595 9.65 11.24 7.33
N ARG A 596 8.69 10.39 6.98
CA ARG A 596 8.74 8.95 7.26
C ARG A 596 9.07 8.19 6.00
N GLY A 597 9.68 7.04 6.17
CA GLY A 597 9.92 6.08 5.11
C GLY A 597 10.79 4.95 5.61
N GLU A 598 11.27 4.13 4.70
CA GLU A 598 12.00 2.91 5.05
C GLU A 598 13.27 2.77 4.22
N VAL A 599 14.29 2.17 4.82
CA VAL A 599 15.43 1.62 4.08
C VAL A 599 15.22 0.12 3.95
N ILE A 600 15.07 -0.34 2.72
CA ILE A 600 14.84 -1.75 2.40
C ILE A 600 16.19 -2.38 2.04
N LEU A 601 16.60 -3.42 2.77
CA LEU A 601 17.75 -4.26 2.40
C LEU A 601 17.26 -5.56 1.78
N ALA A 602 17.52 -5.78 0.50
CA ALA A 602 17.13 -6.99 -0.21
C ALA A 602 18.32 -7.87 -0.60
N SER A 603 18.16 -9.18 -0.45
CA SER A 603 19.05 -10.19 -1.03
C SER A 603 18.71 -10.42 -2.51
N ASP A 604 19.62 -11.02 -3.26
CA ASP A 604 19.36 -11.42 -4.66
C ASP A 604 18.21 -12.42 -4.80
N SER A 605 17.90 -13.16 -3.73
CA SER A 605 16.77 -14.10 -3.63
C SER A 605 15.42 -13.42 -3.33
N GLY A 606 15.41 -12.11 -3.07
CA GLY A 606 14.21 -11.34 -2.78
C GLY A 606 13.82 -11.28 -1.29
N HIS A 607 14.69 -11.75 -0.36
CA HIS A 607 14.47 -11.52 1.08
C HIS A 607 14.77 -10.07 1.43
N ASN A 608 13.74 -9.35 1.85
CA ASN A 608 13.79 -7.97 2.31
C ASN A 608 13.85 -7.88 3.84
N TYR A 609 14.48 -6.80 4.31
CA TYR A 609 14.58 -6.42 5.72
C TYR A 609 14.40 -4.91 5.81
N HIS A 610 13.53 -4.47 6.71
CA HIS A 610 13.09 -3.07 6.76
C HIS A 610 13.75 -2.33 7.93
N ILE A 611 14.18 -1.10 7.67
CA ILE A 611 14.64 -0.17 8.70
C ILE A 611 13.80 1.09 8.61
N ASN A 612 12.94 1.29 9.60
CA ASN A 612 11.99 2.39 9.62
C ASN A 612 12.73 3.68 9.96
N ILE A 613 12.57 4.70 9.12
CA ILE A 613 13.24 5.99 9.25
C ILE A 613 12.21 7.06 9.58
N GLU A 614 12.48 7.84 10.61
CA GLU A 614 11.75 9.07 10.92
C GLU A 614 12.74 10.25 10.96
N LEU A 615 12.64 11.13 9.97
CA LEU A 615 13.46 12.35 9.88
C LEU A 615 12.62 13.56 10.24
N VAL A 616 13.12 14.42 11.12
CA VAL A 616 12.46 15.67 11.49
C VAL A 616 13.21 16.84 10.89
N ALA A 617 12.53 17.63 10.06
CA ALA A 617 13.12 18.77 9.40
C ALA A 617 13.29 19.94 10.38
N GLY A 618 14.53 20.33 10.67
CA GLY A 618 14.88 21.39 11.61
C GLY A 618 16.39 21.45 11.85
N ASP A 619 16.92 22.63 12.15
CA ASP A 619 18.33 22.79 12.46
C ASP A 619 18.66 22.23 13.85
N GLU A 620 19.74 21.46 13.95
CA GLU A 620 20.37 21.07 15.23
C GLU A 620 20.96 22.26 16.00
N GLU A 621 20.85 23.50 15.51
CA GLU A 621 21.07 24.67 16.34
C GLU A 621 19.92 24.77 17.34
N GLU A 622 20.05 24.00 18.44
CA GLU A 622 19.30 24.14 19.69
C GLU A 622 19.01 25.62 19.91
N SER A 623 17.80 26.03 19.50
CA SER A 623 17.47 27.42 19.58
C SER A 623 17.55 27.76 21.07
N THR A 624 18.33 28.77 21.44
CA THR A 624 18.48 29.20 22.84
C THR A 624 17.13 29.57 23.51
N ILE A 625 16.04 29.53 22.75
CA ILE A 625 14.66 29.66 23.20
C ILE A 625 14.05 28.27 23.50
N GLU A 626 14.24 27.25 22.65
CA GLU A 626 13.79 25.87 22.94
C GLU A 626 14.46 25.23 24.14
N GLU A 627 15.74 25.53 24.35
CA GLU A 627 16.44 25.13 25.58
C GLU A 627 15.72 25.64 26.83
N TRP A 628 14.94 26.74 26.74
CA TRP A 628 14.16 27.32 27.83
C TRP A 628 12.65 26.98 27.77
N THR A 629 12.13 26.49 26.64
CA THR A 629 10.72 26.07 26.52
C THR A 629 10.50 24.59 26.83
N SER A 630 11.54 23.80 27.03
CA SER A 630 11.39 22.41 27.49
C SER A 630 10.59 22.31 28.81
N PRO A 631 9.66 21.35 28.94
CA PRO A 631 8.86 21.16 30.15
C PRO A 631 9.71 21.03 31.43
N ALA A 632 10.86 20.36 31.34
CA ALA A 632 11.87 20.21 32.39
C ALA A 632 12.37 21.53 32.98
N LYS A 633 12.32 22.63 32.22
CA LYS A 633 12.77 23.96 32.67
C LYS A 633 11.59 24.91 32.89
N LEU A 634 10.58 24.91 32.03
CA LEU A 634 9.39 25.77 32.19
C LEU A 634 8.59 25.45 33.45
N ILE A 635 8.34 24.18 33.76
CA ILE A 635 7.48 23.80 34.89
C ILE A 635 8.13 24.19 36.23
N PRO A 636 9.43 23.91 36.49
CA PRO A 636 10.10 24.41 37.69
C PRO A 636 10.12 25.93 37.80
N ILE A 637 10.35 26.64 36.69
CA ILE A 637 10.35 28.11 36.64
C ILE A 637 8.95 28.64 36.98
N ALA A 638 7.90 28.10 36.38
CA ALA A 638 6.51 28.47 36.65
C ALA A 638 6.14 28.22 38.12
N LEU A 639 6.47 27.04 38.68
CA LEU A 639 6.26 26.72 40.09
C LEU A 639 7.02 27.66 41.03
N GLY A 640 8.25 28.03 40.66
CA GLY A 640 9.08 29.00 41.39
C GLY A 640 8.48 30.41 41.36
N LEU A 641 8.02 30.87 40.20
CA LEU A 641 7.32 32.15 40.03
C LEU A 641 5.99 32.18 40.79
N CYS A 642 5.22 31.08 40.79
CA CYS A 642 4.02 30.93 41.60
C CYS A 642 4.33 30.96 43.10
N ALA A 643 5.40 30.31 43.55
CA ALA A 643 5.83 30.38 44.95
C ALA A 643 6.21 31.81 45.35
N ILE A 644 6.95 32.53 44.51
CA ILE A 644 7.31 33.94 44.71
C ILE A 644 6.05 34.82 44.75
N TRP A 645 5.11 34.60 43.83
CA TRP A 645 3.83 35.32 43.79
C TRP A 645 3.03 35.11 45.09
N VAL A 646 2.95 33.89 45.60
CA VAL A 646 2.32 33.58 46.89
C VAL A 646 3.03 34.30 48.03
N VAL A 647 4.37 34.30 48.07
CA VAL A 647 5.16 34.98 49.12
C VAL A 647 4.96 36.49 49.09
N LEU A 648 4.95 37.11 47.90
CA LEU A 648 4.66 38.54 47.73
C LEU A 648 3.22 38.85 48.19
N GLY A 649 2.27 37.96 47.93
CA GLY A 649 0.88 38.04 48.41
C GLY A 649 0.69 37.88 49.93
N ILE A 650 1.68 37.38 50.67
CA ILE A 650 1.69 37.34 52.14
C ILE A 650 2.09 38.70 52.73
N LYS A 651 2.91 39.48 52.02
CA LYS A 651 3.42 40.80 52.45
C LYS A 651 2.67 42.00 51.84
N SER A 652 1.56 41.79 51.14
CA SER A 652 0.74 42.90 50.64
C SER A 652 0.33 43.86 51.79
N PRO A 653 0.59 45.17 51.69
CA PRO A 653 0.20 46.15 52.71
C PRO A 653 -1.31 46.41 52.76
N SER A 654 -2.08 46.00 51.75
CA SER A 654 -3.55 46.05 51.80
C SER A 654 -4.08 44.87 52.62
N ARG A 655 -4.04 45.01 53.94
CA ARG A 655 -4.74 44.12 54.90
C ARG A 655 -6.26 44.32 54.89
N GLU A 656 -6.84 44.61 53.74
CA GLU A 656 -8.28 44.65 53.56
C GLU A 656 -8.68 43.44 52.73
N VAL A 657 -9.41 42.52 53.37
CA VAL A 657 -10.30 41.64 52.63
C VAL A 657 -11.31 42.58 51.99
N ALA A 658 -11.44 42.56 50.66
CA ALA A 658 -12.53 43.24 49.99
C ALA A 658 -13.84 42.61 50.48
N THR A 659 -14.44 43.21 51.52
CA THR A 659 -15.86 43.08 51.81
C THR A 659 -16.53 44.14 50.97
N ASP A 660 -17.02 43.75 49.81
CA ASP A 660 -18.28 44.20 49.25
C ASP A 660 -18.46 43.54 47.88
N ASP A 661 -19.59 42.84 47.74
CA ASP A 661 -20.16 42.47 46.45
C ASP A 661 -20.26 43.75 45.61
N LYS A 662 -19.40 43.88 44.59
CA LYS A 662 -19.56 44.89 43.56
C LYS A 662 -20.15 44.26 42.33
N GLU A 663 -21.38 44.70 42.07
CA GLU A 663 -22.22 44.42 40.93
C GLU A 663 -21.44 44.43 39.60
N VAL A 664 -21.76 43.45 38.77
CA VAL A 664 -21.32 43.32 37.38
C VAL A 664 -21.75 44.59 36.61
N PRO A 665 -20.85 45.31 35.93
CA PRO A 665 -21.26 46.35 35.01
C PRO A 665 -21.85 45.70 33.75
N THR A 666 -23.10 46.03 33.45
CA THR A 666 -23.78 45.72 32.19
C THR A 666 -23.02 46.33 31.00
N THR A 667 -22.63 45.48 30.05
CA THR A 667 -22.11 45.88 28.73
C THR A 667 -23.21 46.58 27.93
N PRO A 668 -22.98 47.79 27.37
CA PRO A 668 -23.90 48.35 26.39
C PRO A 668 -23.63 47.72 25.02
N LEU A 669 -24.66 47.10 24.46
CA LEU A 669 -24.80 46.83 23.04
C LEU A 669 -24.81 48.16 22.27
N TYR A 670 -23.84 48.40 21.39
CA TYR A 670 -24.03 49.09 20.11
C TYR A 670 -22.76 48.88 19.26
N GLY A 671 -22.95 48.30 18.07
CA GLY A 671 -21.90 48.09 17.08
C GLY A 671 -21.67 49.34 16.23
N ASP A 672 -20.54 49.36 15.52
CA ASP A 672 -20.27 50.31 14.45
C ASP A 672 -19.73 49.61 13.20
N ASP A 673 -20.60 49.70 12.20
CA ASP A 673 -20.54 49.48 10.76
C ASP A 673 -19.34 50.18 10.08
N PRO A 674 -18.62 49.53 9.15
CA PRO A 674 -17.38 50.04 8.55
C PRO A 674 -17.56 51.07 7.40
N THR A 675 -18.67 51.80 7.33
CA THR A 675 -18.99 52.66 6.16
C THR A 675 -18.67 54.16 6.29
N PHE A 676 -17.88 54.61 7.28
CA PHE A 676 -17.46 56.02 7.37
C PHE A 676 -15.95 56.18 7.58
N VAL A 677 -15.19 56.15 6.48
CA VAL A 677 -13.86 56.76 6.43
C VAL A 677 -13.84 57.77 5.27
N ASP A 678 -13.87 59.06 5.61
CA ASP A 678 -13.73 60.20 4.71
C ASP A 678 -12.25 60.36 4.27
N PRO A 679 -11.93 60.28 2.97
CA PRO A 679 -10.55 60.14 2.50
C PRO A 679 -9.86 61.47 2.13
N PHE A 680 -10.27 62.66 2.62
CA PHE A 680 -9.45 63.89 2.48
C PHE A 680 -9.72 64.93 3.57
N GLY A 681 -8.76 65.15 4.49
CA GLY A 681 -8.79 66.31 5.39
C GLY A 681 -7.62 66.42 6.37
N GLU A 682 -6.48 66.98 5.93
CA GLU A 682 -5.40 67.44 6.82
C GLU A 682 -5.82 68.66 7.66
N THR A 683 -5.29 68.77 8.88
CA THR A 683 -4.46 69.91 9.34
C THR A 683 -4.00 69.70 10.79
N TYR A 684 -2.75 69.27 10.99
CA TYR A 684 -1.64 70.02 11.63
C TYR A 684 -0.43 69.13 11.86
#